data_AF-A0A517NZM6-F1
#
_entry.id   AF-A0A517NZM6-F1
#
_cell.length_a   1.000
_cell.length_b   1.000
_cell.length_c   1.000
_cell.angle_alpha   90.00
_cell.angle_beta   90.00
_cell.angle_gamma   90.00
#
_symmetry.space_group_name_H-M   'P 1'
#
loop_
_entity.id
_entity.type
_entity.pdbx_description
1 polymer ?
#
loop_
_entity_poly.entity_id
_entity_poly.type
_entity_poly.pdbx_seq_one_letter_code
_entity_poly.pdbx_strand_id
1 'polypeptide(L)'
;MFNRIFALVCLGFFAPLAVSVVSQAADPSTDAKENASADPLAGHSYHGEAFNEGPRQSAKLIDGMAKLKFPTSTKSTKAQKFVLQGISQLHGFWYLEAERSFRQAAKEDPKLAIAYWGMAMANLNNPQRARGLIDKAMELRTKNTSKRERLYIEALDRFTPKSSDDSDDEEKKDKDAEREAKKKRGERYIADLEKIIHANPDDDEAKAFLVVHMWQADRYGVKLTSRYAVNALMGEILANNPLHPVHHYRIHLWDSPRPENALKSAAMCGPSSPGIAHMWHMPGHIYSKLKRYADAAWQQEASARVDHAHMNRARLMPDQIHNFAHNNEWLTRNLLYVGRVHDALEQSRNLVSLPRHPAYNSLTKRGSYRYGRQRLLQTLSQYALWDELIDESGGHYLPPTKDAAQQEEWLGWLSVARFMTGDKKQGAKTLRSLQRRRIALQEQMLDLADASSEPDETTDDDEEGKEKPPTRDELKKHIQQLRQVIARAAAAAATVRKDKSTLERHMKTAKLDKVIQAQWLADAGDFPGAIKIAEEAVNGGQSQVRPLAVLSDLLWRKGDKESAKKKFQQLRKIAADADIDTPILAKLSPIAKELKIKGDWRIKRKPAEDLGDRPPLDELGPFRWQPYTAPSWEARTAKDKRQSSEQFSGRPRLVIFYLGFGCLHCIEQLHAFSPKLDEFRDLGIDVVAISTETPETLAIGIADFDKKLSIPLLSDGTQNTFKAFRCWDDFENQPLHGTFLIDAQDRVRWQDISHEPFTDVDFMLEEAERLLSLP
;
A
#
# COMPACT_ATOMS: atom_id res chain seq x y z
N MET A 1 9.61 -16.28 -10.90
CA MET A 1 9.74 -16.86 -12.25
C MET A 1 10.98 -16.26 -12.89
N PHE A 2 11.80 -17.08 -13.53
CA PHE A 2 13.08 -16.69 -14.12
C PHE A 2 12.89 -15.99 -15.48
N ASN A 3 13.90 -15.23 -15.91
CA ASN A 3 14.49 -15.38 -17.24
C ASN A 3 15.96 -14.88 -17.27
N ARG A 4 16.80 -15.61 -18.01
CA ARG A 4 18.20 -15.35 -18.41
C ARG A 4 18.28 -15.67 -19.92
N ILE A 5 19.23 -15.07 -20.66
CA ILE A 5 19.88 -15.51 -21.94
C ILE A 5 20.69 -14.29 -22.46
N PHE A 6 22.03 -14.29 -22.45
CA PHE A 6 23.01 -14.68 -23.52
C PHE A 6 23.00 -13.72 -24.75
N ALA A 7 24.13 -13.30 -25.40
CA ALA A 7 25.51 -13.85 -25.47
C ALA A 7 26.63 -12.81 -25.86
N LEU A 8 27.88 -13.32 -25.94
CA LEU A 8 29.22 -12.90 -26.47
C LEU A 8 29.33 -11.65 -27.42
N VAL A 9 30.49 -10.99 -27.67
CA VAL A 9 31.87 -11.45 -28.06
C VAL A 9 32.96 -10.43 -27.63
N CYS A 10 34.24 -10.84 -27.58
CA CYS A 10 35.45 -10.02 -27.29
C CYS A 10 36.02 -9.33 -28.58
N LEU A 11 37.25 -8.82 -28.76
CA LEU A 11 38.53 -8.74 -28.00
C LEU A 11 39.47 -7.72 -28.72
N GLY A 12 40.27 -6.88 -28.03
CA GLY A 12 41.52 -6.36 -28.67
C GLY A 12 42.16 -5.02 -28.23
N PHE A 13 43.28 -5.13 -27.49
CA PHE A 13 44.53 -4.31 -27.53
C PHE A 13 44.61 -2.81 -27.10
N PHE A 14 45.53 -2.54 -26.14
CA PHE A 14 46.65 -1.55 -26.05
C PHE A 14 46.63 -0.30 -26.98
N ALA A 15 47.13 0.91 -26.63
CA ALA A 15 48.12 1.38 -25.63
C ALA A 15 48.01 2.95 -25.42
N PRO A 16 48.87 3.62 -24.59
CA PRO A 16 48.56 4.96 -24.02
C PRO A 16 49.42 6.17 -24.52
N LEU A 17 49.25 7.33 -23.83
CA LEU A 17 49.92 8.66 -23.95
C LEU A 17 49.36 9.59 -25.06
N ALA A 18 49.14 10.89 -24.84
CA ALA A 18 50.13 11.85 -24.32
C ALA A 18 49.55 13.06 -23.53
N VAL A 19 50.46 13.73 -22.81
CA VAL A 19 50.25 14.94 -22.00
C VAL A 19 50.41 16.20 -22.84
N SER A 20 49.61 17.24 -22.56
CA SER A 20 49.87 18.62 -23.01
C SER A 20 49.58 19.60 -21.85
N VAL A 21 50.64 20.19 -21.30
CA VAL A 21 50.56 21.27 -20.28
C VAL A 21 50.79 22.61 -20.96
N VAL A 22 49.93 23.59 -20.70
CA VAL A 22 50.22 25.02 -20.92
C VAL A 22 49.96 25.75 -19.61
N SER A 23 50.88 26.64 -19.23
CA SER A 23 50.91 27.31 -17.93
C SER A 23 51.12 28.81 -18.10
N GLN A 24 50.26 29.61 -17.46
CA GLN A 24 50.47 30.95 -16.90
C GLN A 24 49.13 31.43 -16.30
N ALA A 25 49.05 32.17 -15.19
CA ALA A 25 50.09 32.76 -14.35
C ALA A 25 49.75 32.60 -12.86
N ALA A 26 50.69 32.95 -11.98
CA ALA A 26 50.56 32.80 -10.52
C ALA A 26 49.98 34.05 -9.84
N ASP A 27 49.24 33.85 -8.75
CA ASP A 27 48.93 34.89 -7.77
C ASP A 27 48.98 34.29 -6.34
N PRO A 28 49.80 34.79 -5.40
CA PRO A 28 50.02 34.15 -4.10
C PRO A 28 49.34 34.89 -2.94
N SER A 29 48.30 34.29 -2.36
CA SER A 29 48.13 34.18 -0.89
C SER A 29 46.93 33.32 -0.52
N THR A 30 47.21 32.08 -0.13
CA THR A 30 46.28 31.26 0.65
C THR A 30 46.25 31.76 2.10
N ASP A 31 45.07 32.06 2.63
CA ASP A 31 44.60 31.64 3.98
C ASP A 31 43.28 32.32 4.37
N ALA A 32 42.20 32.01 3.64
CA ALA A 32 40.80 32.23 4.07
C ALA A 32 39.81 31.51 3.14
N LYS A 33 39.79 30.17 3.14
CA LYS A 33 38.59 29.43 2.73
C LYS A 33 37.87 28.94 3.97
N GLU A 34 37.02 29.80 4.50
CA GLU A 34 36.06 29.42 5.54
C GLU A 34 35.13 28.32 5.02
N ASN A 35 34.83 27.35 5.87
CA ASN A 35 33.77 26.37 5.64
C ASN A 35 32.41 27.06 5.81
N ALA A 36 31.96 27.78 4.77
CA ALA A 36 30.56 28.15 4.64
C ALA A 36 29.78 26.92 4.17
N SER A 37 29.27 26.12 5.11
CA SER A 37 28.17 25.20 4.80
C SER A 37 26.97 26.05 4.41
N ALA A 38 26.53 25.96 3.16
CA ALA A 38 25.26 26.57 2.76
C ALA A 38 24.15 25.98 3.63
N ASP A 39 23.29 26.84 4.19
CA ASP A 39 22.08 26.39 4.88
C ASP A 39 21.22 25.56 3.90
N PRO A 40 20.54 24.50 4.36
CA PRO A 40 19.72 23.67 3.49
C PRO A 40 18.56 24.47 2.91
N LEU A 41 18.07 24.04 1.74
CA LEU A 41 16.88 24.62 1.10
C LEU A 41 15.68 24.62 2.06
N ALA A 42 14.79 25.59 1.93
CA ALA A 42 13.66 25.75 2.85
C ALA A 42 12.82 24.45 2.98
N GLY A 43 12.55 24.03 4.22
CA GLY A 43 11.86 22.77 4.54
C GLY A 43 12.75 21.50 4.54
N HIS A 44 13.95 21.57 3.97
CA HIS A 44 14.91 20.47 3.97
C HIS A 44 15.63 20.35 5.32
N SER A 45 16.08 19.14 5.65
CA SER A 45 16.64 18.83 6.96
C SER A 45 18.05 19.40 7.16
N TYR A 46 18.31 19.97 8.35
CA TYR A 46 19.66 20.33 8.80
C TYR A 46 20.57 19.12 9.08
N HIS A 47 20.04 17.90 8.96
CA HIS A 47 20.77 16.64 9.08
C HIS A 47 21.02 15.94 7.72
N GLY A 48 20.65 16.59 6.61
CA GLY A 48 20.89 16.14 5.24
C GLY A 48 19.75 15.29 4.67
N GLU A 49 19.85 14.97 3.38
CA GLU A 49 18.76 14.44 2.55
C GLU A 49 18.06 13.20 3.12
N ALA A 50 18.80 12.28 3.76
CA ALA A 50 18.22 11.10 4.39
C ALA A 50 17.14 11.40 5.45
N PHE A 51 17.16 12.61 6.02
CA PHE A 51 16.21 13.08 7.03
C PHE A 51 15.05 13.91 6.46
N ASN A 52 15.12 14.35 5.19
CA ASN A 52 14.08 15.11 4.48
C ASN A 52 12.76 14.34 4.45
N GLU A 53 12.83 13.10 3.96
CA GLU A 53 11.71 12.16 3.92
C GLU A 53 11.38 11.61 5.31
N GLY A 54 10.25 10.92 5.41
CA GLY A 54 9.82 10.18 6.59
C GLY A 54 8.99 11.02 7.57
N PRO A 55 8.74 10.50 8.78
CA PRO A 55 7.90 11.18 9.76
C PRO A 55 8.61 12.41 10.35
N ARG A 56 8.09 13.61 10.05
CA ARG A 56 8.62 14.89 10.58
C ARG A 56 7.90 15.39 11.86
N GLN A 57 6.81 14.75 12.30
CA GLN A 57 6.17 15.09 13.59
C GLN A 57 6.54 14.12 14.71
N SER A 58 6.50 14.65 15.93
CA SER A 58 6.94 14.02 17.17
C SER A 58 6.20 12.72 17.48
N ALA A 59 6.91 11.76 18.05
CA ALA A 59 6.29 10.51 18.50
C ALA A 59 5.52 10.73 19.81
N LYS A 60 4.41 10.01 19.95
CA LYS A 60 3.75 9.78 21.23
C LYS A 60 4.00 8.32 21.65
N LEU A 61 3.95 8.05 22.95
CA LEU A 61 3.91 6.67 23.41
C LEU A 61 2.54 6.08 23.04
N ILE A 62 2.54 4.91 22.42
CA ILE A 62 1.36 4.22 21.91
C ILE A 62 1.11 3.00 22.79
N ASP A 63 -0.12 2.83 23.24
CA ASP A 63 -0.52 1.63 23.99
C ASP A 63 -0.48 0.37 23.12
N GLY A 64 -0.36 -0.80 23.75
CA GLY A 64 -0.32 -2.07 23.05
C GLY A 64 0.99 -2.37 22.32
N MET A 65 2.10 -1.74 22.69
CA MET A 65 3.44 -2.19 22.33
C MET A 65 3.89 -3.36 23.23
N ALA A 66 4.77 -4.22 22.72
CA ALA A 66 5.31 -5.33 23.50
C ALA A 66 6.18 -4.86 24.67
N LYS A 67 6.16 -5.64 25.76
CA LYS A 67 7.02 -5.44 26.92
C LYS A 67 8.37 -6.12 26.66
N LEU A 68 9.30 -5.35 26.09
CA LEU A 68 10.61 -5.78 25.62
C LEU A 68 11.75 -5.38 26.57
N LYS A 69 12.93 -5.99 26.39
CA LYS A 69 14.14 -5.69 27.18
C LYS A 69 15.32 -5.36 26.27
N PHE A 70 15.41 -4.11 25.84
CA PHE A 70 16.52 -3.60 25.03
C PHE A 70 17.29 -2.51 25.79
N PRO A 71 18.29 -2.84 26.63
CA PRO A 71 19.08 -1.84 27.35
C PRO A 71 19.95 -1.01 26.39
N THR A 72 19.99 0.30 26.60
CA THR A 72 20.82 1.26 25.84
C THR A 72 21.74 2.06 26.77
N SER A 73 22.62 2.88 26.20
CA SER A 73 23.50 3.78 26.94
C SER A 73 22.83 5.08 27.38
N THR A 74 21.57 5.35 27.00
CA THR A 74 20.90 6.60 27.37
C THR A 74 20.68 6.72 28.87
N LYS A 75 20.77 7.97 29.36
CA LYS A 75 20.31 8.34 30.71
C LYS A 75 18.88 8.89 30.70
N SER A 76 18.31 9.15 29.52
CA SER A 76 16.96 9.68 29.37
C SER A 76 15.92 8.55 29.43
N THR A 77 15.15 8.49 30.51
CA THR A 77 14.04 7.54 30.65
C THR A 77 13.00 7.68 29.52
N LYS A 78 12.87 8.88 28.92
CA LYS A 78 12.02 9.10 27.75
C LYS A 78 12.63 8.46 26.49
N ALA A 79 13.91 8.72 26.20
CA ALA A 79 14.59 8.12 25.06
C ALA A 79 14.55 6.58 25.13
N GLN A 80 14.80 5.99 26.30
CA GLN A 80 14.70 4.54 26.51
C GLN A 80 13.29 3.98 26.24
N LYS A 81 12.22 4.70 26.61
CA LYS A 81 10.83 4.29 26.28
C LYS A 81 10.56 4.32 24.78
N PHE A 82 11.04 5.37 24.10
CA PHE A 82 10.88 5.48 22.64
C PHE A 82 11.73 4.47 21.87
N VAL A 83 12.92 4.09 22.35
CA VAL A 83 13.68 2.96 21.80
C VAL A 83 12.90 1.65 21.93
N LEU A 84 12.35 1.34 23.12
CA LEU A 84 11.57 0.10 23.32
C LEU A 84 10.33 0.04 22.43
N GLN A 85 9.63 1.17 22.26
CA GLN A 85 8.54 1.29 21.29
C GLN A 85 9.02 1.07 19.85
N GLY A 86 10.14 1.69 19.45
CA GLY A 86 10.74 1.51 18.13
C GLY A 86 11.14 0.05 17.84
N ILE A 87 11.73 -0.66 18.80
CA ILE A 87 12.05 -2.09 18.68
C ILE A 87 10.77 -2.93 18.53
N SER A 88 9.74 -2.68 19.33
CA SER A 88 8.43 -3.35 19.20
C SER A 88 7.81 -3.11 17.81
N GLN A 89 7.94 -1.90 17.27
CA GLN A 89 7.45 -1.53 15.95
C GLN A 89 8.28 -2.17 14.83
N LEU A 90 9.61 -2.28 14.96
CA LEU A 90 10.46 -3.06 14.04
C LEU A 90 10.05 -4.53 14.02
N HIS A 91 9.79 -5.15 15.18
CA HIS A 91 9.34 -6.54 15.22
C HIS A 91 7.95 -6.76 14.60
N GLY A 92 7.08 -5.74 14.66
CA GLY A 92 5.80 -5.71 13.96
C GLY A 92 5.83 -5.23 12.50
N PHE A 93 7.02 -5.00 11.91
CA PHE A 93 7.20 -4.40 10.57
C PHE A 93 6.48 -3.05 10.37
N TRP A 94 6.32 -2.26 11.43
CA TRP A 94 5.67 -0.94 11.38
C TRP A 94 6.69 0.18 11.21
N TYR A 95 7.40 0.16 10.09
CA TYR A 95 8.60 0.97 9.85
C TYR A 95 8.39 2.49 9.99
N LEU A 96 7.26 3.04 9.53
CA LEU A 96 6.95 4.47 9.64
C LEU A 96 6.94 4.97 11.10
N GLU A 97 6.24 4.26 11.99
CA GLU A 97 6.22 4.64 13.41
C GLU A 97 7.49 4.22 14.13
N ALA A 98 8.15 3.13 13.71
CA ALA A 98 9.45 2.74 14.25
C ALA A 98 10.46 3.87 14.08
N GLU A 99 10.60 4.40 12.87
CA GLU A 99 11.46 5.55 12.60
C GLU A 99 11.05 6.79 13.41
N ARG A 100 9.74 7.11 13.48
CA ARG A 100 9.26 8.25 14.29
C ARG A 100 9.66 8.11 15.76
N SER A 101 9.53 6.91 16.33
CA SER A 101 9.96 6.62 17.70
C SER A 101 11.46 6.77 17.87
N PHE A 102 12.28 6.32 16.92
CA PHE A 102 13.72 6.52 16.98
C PHE A 102 14.15 7.99 16.78
N ARG A 103 13.49 8.77 15.91
CA ARG A 103 13.68 10.22 15.81
C ARG A 103 13.35 10.92 17.13
N GLN A 104 12.27 10.52 17.81
CA GLN A 104 11.96 11.03 19.14
C GLN A 104 13.00 10.61 20.18
N ALA A 105 13.52 9.38 20.13
CA ALA A 105 14.61 8.96 21.02
C ALA A 105 15.88 9.79 20.81
N ALA A 106 16.23 10.12 19.56
CA ALA A 106 17.34 11.01 19.24
C ALA A 106 17.07 12.46 19.67
N LYS A 107 15.83 12.96 19.60
CA LYS A 107 15.47 14.28 20.14
C LYS A 107 15.63 14.34 21.68
N GLU A 108 15.29 13.27 22.38
CA GLU A 108 15.38 13.17 23.84
C GLU A 108 16.82 12.85 24.34
N ASP A 109 17.69 12.32 23.47
CA ASP A 109 19.13 12.13 23.70
C ASP A 109 19.92 12.19 22.37
N PRO A 110 20.39 13.38 21.93
CA PRO A 110 21.04 13.57 20.62
C PRO A 110 22.37 12.83 20.42
N LYS A 111 22.91 12.19 21.46
CA LYS A 111 24.15 11.40 21.39
C LYS A 111 23.89 9.89 21.40
N LEU A 112 22.61 9.47 21.41
CA LEU A 112 22.20 8.08 21.43
C LEU A 112 22.36 7.42 20.05
N ALA A 113 23.57 6.96 19.75
CA ALA A 113 23.93 6.35 18.46
C ALA A 113 22.98 5.20 18.03
N ILE A 114 22.45 4.43 18.98
CA ILE A 114 21.52 3.33 18.69
C ILE A 114 20.14 3.80 18.19
N ALA A 115 19.75 5.06 18.42
CA ALA A 115 18.54 5.64 17.85
C ALA A 115 18.66 5.74 16.32
N TYR A 116 19.79 6.25 15.81
CA TYR A 116 20.07 6.34 14.38
C TYR A 116 20.18 4.97 13.70
N TRP A 117 20.75 3.96 14.40
CA TRP A 117 20.67 2.57 13.96
C TRP A 117 19.21 2.08 13.82
N GLY A 118 18.33 2.45 14.75
CA GLY A 118 16.90 2.12 14.67
C GLY A 118 16.19 2.78 13.49
N MET A 119 16.54 4.03 13.16
CA MET A 119 16.06 4.71 11.94
C MET A 119 16.53 3.98 10.68
N ALA A 120 17.79 3.53 10.64
CA ALA A 120 18.33 2.76 9.52
C ALA A 120 17.67 1.37 9.39
N MET A 121 17.42 0.67 10.50
CA MET A 121 16.66 -0.59 10.53
C MET A 121 15.25 -0.42 9.95
N ALA A 122 14.60 0.71 10.20
CA ALA A 122 13.29 1.03 9.64
C ALA A 122 13.33 1.30 8.12
N ASN A 123 14.51 1.55 7.55
CA ASN A 123 14.69 1.94 6.15
C ASN A 123 15.44 0.91 5.30
N LEU A 124 15.57 -0.35 5.75
CA LEU A 124 16.30 -1.41 5.02
C LEU A 124 15.79 -1.70 3.59
N ASN A 125 14.62 -1.20 3.22
CA ASN A 125 14.05 -1.25 1.86
C ASN A 125 14.39 -0.02 0.99
N ASN A 126 14.97 1.02 1.55
CA ASN A 126 15.53 2.21 0.87
C ASN A 126 17.04 2.30 1.26
N PRO A 127 17.94 1.59 0.54
CA PRO A 127 19.35 1.47 0.92
C PRO A 127 20.09 2.81 1.04
N GLN A 128 19.82 3.74 0.14
CA GLN A 128 20.40 5.09 0.10
C GLN A 128 20.06 5.86 1.38
N ARG A 129 18.78 5.87 1.76
CA ARG A 129 18.31 6.51 2.99
C ARG A 129 18.79 5.80 4.24
N ALA A 130 18.79 4.46 4.24
CA ALA A 130 19.35 3.67 5.34
C ALA A 130 20.84 4.00 5.56
N ARG A 131 21.62 4.18 4.48
CA ARG A 131 23.05 4.51 4.51
C ARG A 131 23.33 5.80 5.29
N GLY A 132 22.69 6.91 4.91
CA GLY A 132 22.85 8.18 5.62
C GLY A 132 22.49 8.11 7.11
N LEU A 133 21.45 7.33 7.45
CA LEU A 133 21.05 7.11 8.85
C LEU A 133 22.07 6.27 9.65
N ILE A 134 22.60 5.18 9.07
CA ILE A 134 23.59 4.34 9.77
C ILE A 134 24.97 5.00 9.82
N ASP A 135 25.32 5.87 8.87
CA ASP A 135 26.54 6.68 8.95
C ASP A 135 26.53 7.65 10.14
N LYS A 136 25.37 8.27 10.42
CA LYS A 136 25.22 9.12 11.62
C LYS A 136 25.34 8.32 12.93
N ALA A 137 24.81 7.10 12.96
CA ALA A 137 25.04 6.18 14.08
C ALA A 137 26.53 5.83 14.23
N MET A 138 27.23 5.60 13.12
CA MET A 138 28.65 5.26 13.09
C MET A 138 29.53 6.42 13.60
N GLU A 139 29.21 7.67 13.26
CA GLU A 139 29.86 8.87 13.82
C GLU A 139 29.73 8.92 15.36
N LEU A 140 28.50 8.79 15.86
CA LEU A 140 28.16 8.96 17.28
C LEU A 140 28.65 7.80 18.16
N ARG A 141 28.80 6.57 17.63
CA ARG A 141 29.17 5.37 18.41
C ARG A 141 30.51 5.46 19.15
N THR A 142 31.33 6.44 18.82
CA THR A 142 32.68 6.65 19.35
C THR A 142 32.70 7.09 20.82
N LYS A 143 31.62 7.70 21.33
CA LYS A 143 31.52 8.22 22.69
C LYS A 143 30.23 7.73 23.36
N ASN A 144 30.30 7.40 24.65
CA ASN A 144 29.15 7.01 25.49
C ASN A 144 28.22 5.90 24.93
N THR A 145 28.71 5.02 24.06
CA THR A 145 27.95 3.90 23.49
C THR A 145 28.45 2.57 24.07
N SER A 146 27.55 1.69 24.53
CA SER A 146 27.95 0.44 25.17
C SER A 146 28.60 -0.54 24.17
N LYS A 147 29.30 -1.57 24.69
CA LYS A 147 29.84 -2.65 23.85
C LYS A 147 28.74 -3.37 23.05
N ARG A 148 27.56 -3.57 23.65
CA ARG A 148 26.40 -4.20 23.01
C ARG A 148 25.90 -3.37 21.83
N GLU A 149 25.61 -2.08 22.04
CA GLU A 149 25.11 -1.19 21.00
C GLU A 149 26.09 -1.02 19.84
N ARG A 150 27.40 -0.89 20.12
CA ARG A 150 28.42 -0.82 19.06
C ARG A 150 28.39 -2.04 18.13
N LEU A 151 28.16 -3.25 18.66
CA LEU A 151 28.06 -4.45 17.83
C LEU A 151 26.84 -4.41 16.90
N TYR A 152 25.68 -3.93 17.37
CA TYR A 152 24.48 -3.73 16.52
C TYR A 152 24.72 -2.70 15.41
N ILE A 153 25.26 -1.54 15.77
CA ILE A 153 25.57 -0.44 14.84
C ILE A 153 26.55 -0.95 13.75
N GLU A 154 27.65 -1.57 14.16
CA GLU A 154 28.68 -2.06 13.24
C GLU A 154 28.23 -3.26 12.40
N ALA A 155 27.31 -4.09 12.90
CA ALA A 155 26.72 -5.16 12.10
C ALA A 155 25.85 -4.60 10.97
N LEU A 156 24.99 -3.62 11.29
CA LEU A 156 24.11 -2.99 10.29
C LEU A 156 24.90 -2.16 9.28
N ASP A 157 25.93 -1.42 9.71
CA ASP A 157 26.86 -0.70 8.84
C ASP A 157 27.43 -1.58 7.72
N ARG A 158 27.87 -2.80 8.05
CA ARG A 158 28.43 -3.77 7.08
C ARG A 158 27.37 -4.45 6.22
N PHE A 159 26.11 -4.47 6.65
CA PHE A 159 25.00 -5.02 5.88
C PHE A 159 24.47 -4.03 4.83
N THR A 160 24.40 -2.75 5.20
CA THR A 160 23.92 -1.67 4.33
C THR A 160 24.95 -1.37 3.22
N PRO A 161 24.56 -1.37 1.93
CA PRO A 161 25.44 -0.98 0.82
C PRO A 161 26.09 0.38 1.02
N LYS A 162 27.27 0.61 0.43
CA LYS A 162 27.89 1.95 0.43
C LYS A 162 27.50 2.69 -0.84
N SER A 163 27.44 4.03 -0.79
CA SER A 163 27.05 4.85 -1.94
C SER A 163 27.93 4.63 -3.19
N SER A 164 29.18 4.20 -3.01
CA SER A 164 30.09 3.80 -4.09
C SER A 164 29.71 2.49 -4.80
N ASP A 165 28.89 1.64 -4.16
CA ASP A 165 28.39 0.39 -4.78
C ASP A 165 27.21 0.69 -5.73
N ASP A 166 26.54 1.84 -5.53
CA ASP A 166 25.28 2.22 -6.16
C ASP A 166 25.43 3.39 -7.18
N SER A 167 26.63 3.70 -7.69
CA SER A 167 26.77 4.73 -8.75
C SER A 167 25.95 4.37 -10.00
N ASP A 168 25.25 5.35 -10.59
CA ASP A 168 24.37 5.16 -11.76
C ASP A 168 25.13 5.02 -13.10
N ASP A 169 26.40 4.59 -13.06
CA ASP A 169 27.15 4.17 -14.24
C ASP A 169 26.51 2.88 -14.80
N GLU A 170 25.57 3.03 -15.73
CA GLU A 170 24.84 1.92 -16.36
C GLU A 170 25.71 1.01 -17.25
N GLU A 171 27.02 1.31 -17.40
CA GLU A 171 27.99 0.45 -18.07
C GLU A 171 28.24 -0.88 -17.32
N LYS A 172 27.30 -1.81 -17.51
CA LYS A 172 27.44 -3.26 -17.27
C LYS A 172 28.00 -3.64 -15.89
N LYS A 173 27.38 -3.16 -14.81
CA LYS A 173 27.50 -3.84 -13.50
C LYS A 173 27.17 -5.33 -13.66
N ASP A 174 28.12 -6.20 -13.32
CA ASP A 174 27.92 -7.65 -13.34
C ASP A 174 26.86 -8.05 -12.30
N LYS A 175 25.68 -8.44 -12.79
CA LYS A 175 24.52 -8.82 -11.98
C LYS A 175 24.77 -10.07 -11.13
N ASP A 176 25.64 -10.98 -11.56
CA ASP A 176 26.02 -12.13 -10.73
C ASP A 176 27.02 -11.70 -9.63
N ALA A 177 27.91 -10.72 -9.90
CA ALA A 177 28.78 -10.12 -8.89
C ALA A 177 28.02 -9.28 -7.83
N GLU A 178 27.07 -8.42 -8.24
CA GLU A 178 26.21 -7.65 -7.33
C GLU A 178 25.42 -8.60 -6.41
N ARG A 179 24.85 -9.66 -6.99
CA ARG A 179 24.12 -10.69 -6.26
C ARG A 179 24.99 -11.43 -5.25
N GLU A 180 26.23 -11.78 -5.61
CA GLU A 180 27.16 -12.45 -4.70
C GLU A 180 27.66 -11.49 -3.60
N ALA A 181 27.87 -10.21 -3.89
CA ALA A 181 28.17 -9.19 -2.88
C ALA A 181 27.01 -9.03 -1.88
N LYS A 182 25.77 -8.97 -2.37
CA LYS A 182 24.54 -8.92 -1.54
C LYS A 182 24.39 -10.17 -0.66
N LYS A 183 24.68 -11.35 -1.21
CA LYS A 183 24.72 -12.62 -0.47
C LYS A 183 25.76 -12.61 0.64
N LYS A 184 26.99 -12.20 0.34
CA LYS A 184 28.10 -12.08 1.32
C LYS A 184 27.78 -11.09 2.45
N ARG A 185 27.14 -9.95 2.14
CA ARG A 185 26.64 -9.02 3.18
C ARG A 185 25.60 -9.69 4.09
N GLY A 186 24.67 -10.47 3.51
CA GLY A 186 23.69 -11.25 4.27
C GLY A 186 24.31 -12.34 5.16
N GLU A 187 25.25 -13.13 4.64
CA GLU A 187 26.01 -14.15 5.39
C GLU A 187 26.78 -13.51 6.54
N ARG A 188 27.43 -12.37 6.27
CA ARG A 188 28.17 -11.62 7.30
C ARG A 188 27.26 -11.05 8.39
N TYR A 189 26.09 -10.53 8.03
CA TYR A 189 25.18 -9.95 9.01
C TYR A 189 24.62 -11.01 9.97
N ILE A 190 24.32 -12.22 9.47
CA ILE A 190 23.95 -13.37 10.31
C ILE A 190 25.07 -13.70 11.32
N ALA A 191 26.32 -13.82 10.85
CA ALA A 191 27.46 -14.10 11.73
C ALA A 191 27.76 -12.97 12.74
N ASP A 192 27.52 -11.71 12.37
CA ASP A 192 27.67 -10.58 13.28
C ASP A 192 26.55 -10.53 14.34
N LEU A 193 25.32 -10.98 14.03
CA LEU A 193 24.25 -11.16 15.01
C LEU A 193 24.54 -12.32 15.98
N GLU A 194 25.07 -13.46 15.49
CA GLU A 194 25.56 -14.55 16.33
C GLU A 194 26.67 -14.07 17.29
N LYS A 195 27.57 -13.20 16.82
CA LYS A 195 28.61 -12.57 17.66
C LYS A 195 28.03 -11.67 18.77
N ILE A 196 26.88 -11.03 18.55
CA ILE A 196 26.16 -10.29 19.62
C ILE A 196 25.66 -11.26 20.68
N ILE A 197 25.05 -12.38 20.28
CA ILE A 197 24.52 -13.40 21.18
C ILE A 197 25.65 -14.08 21.97
N HIS A 198 26.80 -14.39 21.34
CA HIS A 198 27.99 -14.90 22.05
C HIS A 198 28.50 -13.94 23.13
N ALA A 199 28.37 -12.63 22.92
CA ALA A 199 28.75 -11.63 23.91
C ALA A 199 27.65 -11.32 24.95
N ASN A 200 26.39 -11.66 24.65
CA ASN A 200 25.20 -11.37 25.46
C ASN A 200 24.17 -12.53 25.31
N PRO A 201 24.37 -13.70 25.95
CA PRO A 201 23.54 -14.89 25.67
C PRO A 201 22.04 -14.76 26.04
N ASP A 202 21.74 -13.85 26.97
CA ASP A 202 20.38 -13.53 27.44
C ASP A 202 19.67 -12.45 26.61
N ASP A 203 20.27 -12.03 25.49
CA ASP A 203 19.74 -10.99 24.61
C ASP A 203 18.67 -11.56 23.65
N ASP A 204 17.43 -11.70 24.16
CA ASP A 204 16.27 -12.17 23.41
C ASP A 204 16.04 -11.36 22.12
N GLU A 205 16.36 -10.07 22.12
CA GLU A 205 16.20 -9.17 20.97
C GLU A 205 17.26 -9.47 19.89
N ALA A 206 18.51 -9.75 20.27
CA ALA A 206 19.54 -10.25 19.33
C ALA A 206 19.14 -11.59 18.70
N LYS A 207 18.59 -12.51 19.51
CA LYS A 207 18.03 -13.78 19.02
C LYS A 207 16.86 -13.54 18.05
N ALA A 208 15.97 -12.59 18.36
CA ALA A 208 14.84 -12.24 17.50
C ALA A 208 15.29 -11.65 16.15
N PHE A 209 16.28 -10.75 16.15
CA PHE A 209 16.87 -10.24 14.90
C PHE A 209 17.57 -11.33 14.09
N LEU A 210 18.34 -12.23 14.73
CA LEU A 210 18.92 -13.38 14.04
C LEU A 210 17.85 -14.25 13.37
N VAL A 211 16.78 -14.59 14.09
CA VAL A 211 15.64 -15.37 13.57
C VAL A 211 15.04 -14.75 12.30
N VAL A 212 14.70 -13.46 12.31
CA VAL A 212 14.05 -12.83 11.15
C VAL A 212 15.01 -12.70 9.98
N HIS A 213 16.28 -12.37 10.21
CA HIS A 213 17.26 -12.26 9.13
C HIS A 213 17.64 -13.62 8.53
N MET A 214 17.72 -14.70 9.31
CA MET A 214 17.86 -16.07 8.78
C MET A 214 16.69 -16.48 7.86
N TRP A 215 15.48 -15.99 8.12
CA TRP A 215 14.31 -16.22 7.25
C TRP A 215 14.32 -15.29 6.01
N GLN A 216 14.64 -14.00 6.19
CA GLN A 216 14.65 -13.02 5.09
C GLN A 216 15.81 -13.19 4.11
N ALA A 217 16.96 -13.72 4.55
CA ALA A 217 18.18 -13.72 3.74
C ALA A 217 18.12 -14.57 2.46
N ASP A 218 17.08 -15.41 2.29
CA ASP A 218 16.77 -16.08 1.01
C ASP A 218 16.53 -15.07 -0.12
N ARG A 219 15.96 -13.90 0.20
CA ARG A 219 15.78 -12.75 -0.72
C ARG A 219 17.10 -12.21 -1.27
N TYR A 220 18.21 -12.51 -0.60
CA TYR A 220 19.56 -12.06 -0.91
C TYR A 220 20.49 -13.22 -1.26
N GLY A 221 19.97 -14.46 -1.36
CA GLY A 221 20.71 -15.64 -1.81
C GLY A 221 21.19 -16.59 -0.70
N VAL A 222 20.99 -16.26 0.58
CA VAL A 222 21.41 -17.10 1.72
C VAL A 222 20.28 -18.06 2.09
N LYS A 223 20.51 -19.37 1.95
CA LYS A 223 19.47 -20.38 2.17
C LYS A 223 19.29 -20.70 3.65
N LEU A 224 18.04 -20.68 4.11
CA LEU A 224 17.68 -21.15 5.44
C LEU A 224 18.01 -22.64 5.62
N THR A 225 18.95 -22.95 6.51
CA THR A 225 19.49 -24.30 6.74
C THR A 225 18.52 -25.23 7.48
N SER A 226 17.93 -24.77 8.59
CA SER A 226 17.00 -25.58 9.38
C SER A 226 15.86 -24.75 10.00
N ARG A 227 14.62 -25.09 9.65
CA ARG A 227 13.42 -24.50 10.26
C ARG A 227 13.25 -24.89 11.71
N TYR A 228 13.62 -26.12 12.09
CA TYR A 228 13.48 -26.56 13.48
C TYR A 228 14.49 -25.87 14.41
N ALA A 229 15.72 -25.58 13.94
CA ALA A 229 16.70 -24.80 14.70
C ALA A 229 16.20 -23.36 14.96
N VAL A 230 15.78 -22.65 13.91
CA VAL A 230 15.21 -21.29 14.06
C VAL A 230 13.94 -21.32 14.92
N ASN A 231 13.11 -22.35 14.81
CA ASN A 231 11.93 -22.53 15.66
C ASN A 231 12.26 -22.77 17.14
N ALA A 232 13.34 -23.49 17.43
CA ALA A 232 13.83 -23.73 18.79
C ALA A 232 14.41 -22.45 19.42
N LEU A 233 15.16 -21.65 18.66
CA LEU A 233 15.65 -20.33 19.11
C LEU A 233 14.50 -19.37 19.46
N MET A 234 13.43 -19.35 18.65
CA MET A 234 12.17 -18.68 19.01
C MET A 234 11.46 -19.30 20.23
N GLY A 235 11.77 -20.55 20.57
CA GLY A 235 11.27 -21.25 21.75
C GLY A 235 11.89 -20.70 23.04
N GLU A 236 13.20 -20.45 23.03
CA GLU A 236 13.91 -19.81 24.15
C GLU A 236 13.33 -18.41 24.46
N ILE A 237 13.22 -17.57 23.43
CA ILE A 237 12.65 -16.21 23.55
C ILE A 237 11.24 -16.26 24.17
N LEU A 238 10.40 -17.21 23.72
CA LEU A 238 9.03 -17.37 24.21
C LEU A 238 8.91 -18.08 25.56
N ALA A 239 9.98 -18.69 26.06
CA ALA A 239 10.06 -19.17 27.44
C ALA A 239 10.36 -18.01 28.40
N ASN A 240 11.23 -17.08 27.99
CA ASN A 240 11.54 -15.86 28.73
C ASN A 240 10.40 -14.83 28.70
N ASN A 241 9.78 -14.66 27.53
CA ASN A 241 8.69 -13.72 27.29
C ASN A 241 7.58 -14.36 26.42
N PRO A 242 6.56 -14.98 27.03
CA PRO A 242 5.45 -15.61 26.30
C PRO A 242 4.59 -14.67 25.45
N LEU A 243 4.80 -13.35 25.54
CA LEU A 243 4.16 -12.31 24.70
C LEU A 243 5.20 -11.55 23.85
N HIS A 244 6.35 -12.16 23.54
CA HIS A 244 7.29 -11.56 22.59
C HIS A 244 6.68 -11.55 21.17
N PRO A 245 6.80 -10.46 20.39
CA PRO A 245 6.41 -10.38 18.99
C PRO A 245 7.01 -11.44 18.05
N VAL A 246 7.94 -12.29 18.51
CA VAL A 246 8.56 -13.35 17.72
C VAL A 246 7.55 -14.40 17.24
N HIS A 247 6.32 -14.40 17.80
CA HIS A 247 5.16 -15.08 17.23
C HIS A 247 4.93 -14.76 15.74
N HIS A 248 5.13 -13.50 15.34
CA HIS A 248 5.12 -13.06 13.94
C HIS A 248 6.12 -13.86 13.10
N TYR A 249 7.37 -13.97 13.56
CA TYR A 249 8.42 -14.66 12.82
C TYR A 249 8.16 -16.18 12.76
N ARG A 250 7.57 -16.77 13.81
CA ARG A 250 7.13 -18.17 13.78
C ARG A 250 6.00 -18.41 12.78
N ILE A 251 5.09 -17.44 12.58
CA ILE A 251 4.10 -17.51 11.51
C ILE A 251 4.81 -17.54 10.14
N HIS A 252 5.68 -16.58 9.86
CA HIS A 252 6.40 -16.50 8.58
C HIS A 252 7.29 -17.72 8.27
N LEU A 253 7.88 -18.34 9.30
CA LEU A 253 8.69 -19.54 9.15
C LEU A 253 7.87 -20.75 8.66
N TRP A 254 6.62 -20.86 9.12
CA TRP A 254 5.78 -22.05 8.97
C TRP A 254 4.59 -21.88 8.04
N ASP A 255 4.17 -20.65 7.70
CA ASP A 255 2.94 -20.41 6.95
C ASP A 255 2.89 -21.23 5.64
N SER A 256 4.00 -21.31 4.91
CA SER A 256 4.06 -21.97 3.60
C SER A 256 4.42 -23.46 3.67
N PRO A 257 5.39 -23.92 4.50
CA PRO A 257 5.72 -25.34 4.57
C PRO A 257 4.77 -26.19 5.42
N ARG A 258 4.26 -25.67 6.55
CA ARG A 258 3.44 -26.44 7.53
C ARG A 258 2.72 -25.51 8.53
N PRO A 259 1.58 -24.89 8.15
CA PRO A 259 0.94 -23.84 8.95
C PRO A 259 0.48 -24.28 10.35
N GLU A 260 0.24 -25.59 10.56
CA GLU A 260 -0.14 -26.18 11.85
C GLU A 260 0.89 -25.86 12.94
N ASN A 261 2.19 -25.83 12.58
CA ASN A 261 3.29 -25.56 13.51
C ASN A 261 3.26 -24.13 14.10
N ALA A 262 2.46 -23.22 13.53
CA ALA A 262 2.32 -21.84 14.00
C ALA A 262 0.96 -21.55 14.67
N LEU A 263 0.06 -22.52 14.87
CA LEU A 263 -1.27 -22.27 15.49
C LEU A 263 -1.19 -21.52 16.83
N LYS A 264 -0.33 -21.96 17.76
CA LYS A 264 -0.11 -21.23 19.03
C LYS A 264 0.40 -19.80 18.82
N SER A 265 1.18 -19.55 17.75
CA SER A 265 1.63 -18.18 17.45
C SER A 265 0.55 -17.35 16.75
N ALA A 266 -0.32 -17.95 15.94
CA ALA A 266 -1.49 -17.28 15.37
C ALA A 266 -2.47 -16.79 16.47
N ALA A 267 -2.60 -17.55 17.56
CA ALA A 267 -3.36 -17.16 18.74
C ALA A 267 -2.74 -15.96 19.49
N MET A 268 -1.41 -15.95 19.65
CA MET A 268 -0.71 -14.98 20.50
C MET A 268 -0.16 -13.74 19.77
N CYS A 269 -0.11 -13.74 18.42
CA CYS A 269 0.55 -12.67 17.66
C CYS A 269 -0.13 -11.31 17.85
N GLY A 270 -1.44 -11.19 17.65
CA GLY A 270 -2.19 -9.96 17.94
C GLY A 270 -2.01 -9.51 19.40
N PRO A 271 -2.32 -10.36 20.39
CA PRO A 271 -2.11 -10.06 21.81
C PRO A 271 -0.67 -9.72 22.24
N SER A 272 0.37 -10.09 21.46
CA SER A 272 1.77 -9.77 21.78
C SER A 272 2.13 -8.30 21.55
N SER A 273 1.46 -7.64 20.59
CA SER A 273 1.60 -6.21 20.26
C SER A 273 0.28 -5.68 19.69
N PRO A 274 -0.79 -5.57 20.51
CA PRO A 274 -2.14 -5.30 20.02
C PRO A 274 -2.31 -3.91 19.40
N GLY A 275 -1.39 -2.98 19.67
CA GLY A 275 -1.36 -1.64 19.05
C GLY A 275 -0.79 -1.62 17.62
N ILE A 276 -0.38 -2.77 17.06
CA ILE A 276 0.21 -2.88 15.71
C ILE A 276 -0.69 -3.72 14.80
N ALA A 277 -1.29 -3.10 13.79
CA ALA A 277 -2.22 -3.77 12.86
C ALA A 277 -1.65 -5.04 12.22
N HIS A 278 -0.39 -5.00 11.76
CA HIS A 278 0.26 -6.15 11.13
C HIS A 278 0.32 -7.40 12.03
N MET A 279 0.36 -7.23 13.36
CA MET A 279 0.37 -8.34 14.32
C MET A 279 -0.97 -9.07 14.38
N TRP A 280 -2.08 -8.41 14.04
CA TRP A 280 -3.39 -9.01 13.83
C TRP A 280 -3.55 -9.60 12.42
N HIS A 281 -2.96 -8.96 11.40
CA HIS A 281 -2.94 -9.48 10.03
C HIS A 281 -2.26 -10.86 9.93
N MET A 282 -1.10 -11.04 10.56
CA MET A 282 -0.25 -12.21 10.37
C MET A 282 -0.93 -13.57 10.71
N PRO A 283 -1.69 -13.72 11.81
CA PRO A 283 -2.53 -14.89 12.07
C PRO A 283 -3.44 -15.33 10.91
N GLY A 284 -3.91 -14.37 10.09
CA GLY A 284 -4.73 -14.63 8.91
C GLY A 284 -4.04 -15.51 7.86
N HIS A 285 -2.71 -15.51 7.78
CA HIS A 285 -1.95 -16.42 6.90
C HIS A 285 -2.14 -17.88 7.30
N ILE A 286 -2.04 -18.18 8.60
CA ILE A 286 -2.21 -19.53 9.16
C ILE A 286 -3.67 -19.98 8.99
N TYR A 287 -4.62 -19.19 9.47
CA TYR A 287 -6.03 -19.55 9.41
C TYR A 287 -6.54 -19.71 7.97
N SER A 288 -6.10 -18.88 7.02
CA SER A 288 -6.50 -19.02 5.60
C SER A 288 -5.98 -20.30 4.96
N LYS A 289 -4.75 -20.72 5.29
CA LYS A 289 -4.15 -21.94 4.74
C LYS A 289 -4.77 -23.20 5.36
N LEU A 290 -5.11 -23.15 6.65
CA LEU A 290 -5.92 -24.15 7.36
C LEU A 290 -7.43 -24.09 7.06
N LYS A 291 -7.86 -23.29 6.07
CA LYS A 291 -9.27 -23.15 5.63
C LYS A 291 -10.25 -22.65 6.72
N ARG A 292 -9.72 -22.02 7.77
CA ARG A 292 -10.48 -21.40 8.88
C ARG A 292 -10.85 -19.96 8.52
N TYR A 293 -11.60 -19.78 7.44
CA TYR A 293 -11.82 -18.45 6.86
C TYR A 293 -12.53 -17.46 7.78
N ALA A 294 -13.42 -17.91 8.67
CA ALA A 294 -14.02 -17.03 9.68
C ALA A 294 -13.01 -16.54 10.74
N ASP A 295 -12.00 -17.34 11.07
CA ASP A 295 -10.90 -16.87 11.92
C ASP A 295 -9.95 -15.93 11.18
N ALA A 296 -9.73 -16.17 9.90
CA ALA A 296 -8.94 -15.29 9.05
C ALA A 296 -9.64 -13.95 8.79
N ALA A 297 -10.97 -13.94 8.59
CA ALA A 297 -11.77 -12.73 8.41
C ALA A 297 -11.71 -11.85 9.66
N TRP A 298 -11.96 -12.44 10.85
CA TRP A 298 -11.86 -11.72 12.12
C TRP A 298 -10.47 -11.08 12.32
N GLN A 299 -9.39 -11.82 12.05
CA GLN A 299 -8.01 -11.33 12.20
C GLN A 299 -7.65 -10.20 11.21
N GLN A 300 -8.13 -10.27 9.96
CA GLN A 300 -7.94 -9.16 9.01
C GLN A 300 -8.79 -7.94 9.38
N GLU A 301 -9.98 -8.13 9.97
CA GLU A 301 -10.83 -7.03 10.41
C GLU A 301 -10.23 -6.31 11.63
N ALA A 302 -9.69 -7.08 12.59
CA ALA A 302 -8.89 -6.55 13.70
C ALA A 302 -7.70 -5.71 13.20
N SER A 303 -6.95 -6.21 12.20
CA SER A 303 -5.87 -5.45 11.56
C SER A 303 -6.36 -4.12 10.96
N ALA A 304 -7.42 -4.15 10.15
CA ALA A 304 -7.94 -2.96 9.50
C ALA A 304 -8.37 -1.88 10.51
N ARG A 305 -9.06 -2.31 11.58
CA ARG A 305 -9.56 -1.41 12.64
C ARG A 305 -8.44 -0.74 13.44
N VAL A 306 -7.37 -1.47 13.76
CA VAL A 306 -6.18 -0.90 14.42
C VAL A 306 -5.48 0.12 13.51
N ASP A 307 -5.34 -0.16 12.21
CA ASP A 307 -4.80 0.81 11.24
C ASP A 307 -5.70 2.08 11.19
N HIS A 308 -7.03 1.93 11.09
CA HIS A 308 -7.98 3.06 11.08
C HIS A 308 -7.89 3.92 12.35
N ALA A 309 -7.87 3.28 13.53
CA ALA A 309 -7.74 3.98 14.81
C ALA A 309 -6.42 4.74 14.93
N HIS A 310 -5.31 4.16 14.45
CA HIS A 310 -4.04 4.86 14.36
C HIS A 310 -4.11 6.04 13.38
N MET A 311 -4.55 5.83 12.13
CA MET A 311 -4.62 6.84 11.08
C MET A 311 -5.45 8.06 11.49
N ASN A 312 -6.62 7.83 12.12
CA ASN A 312 -7.48 8.90 12.63
C ASN A 312 -6.77 9.72 13.73
N ARG A 313 -6.12 9.05 14.69
CA ARG A 313 -5.38 9.68 15.80
C ARG A 313 -4.12 10.41 15.33
N ALA A 314 -3.44 9.86 14.32
CA ALA A 314 -2.19 10.36 13.78
C ALA A 314 -2.37 11.29 12.57
N ARG A 315 -3.63 11.57 12.14
CA ARG A 315 -3.95 12.39 10.96
C ARG A 315 -3.16 11.98 9.71
N LEU A 316 -2.99 10.67 9.50
CA LEU A 316 -2.28 10.12 8.34
C LEU A 316 -3.26 9.82 7.21
N MET A 317 -2.80 10.03 5.98
CA MET A 317 -3.51 9.54 4.79
C MET A 317 -3.29 8.02 4.65
N PRO A 318 -4.29 7.25 4.18
CA PRO A 318 -4.29 5.79 4.29
C PRO A 318 -3.06 5.08 3.73
N ASP A 319 -2.73 5.32 2.47
CA ASP A 319 -1.61 4.65 1.78
C ASP A 319 -0.22 5.17 2.16
N GLN A 320 -0.12 6.13 3.10
CA GLN A 320 1.15 6.42 3.79
C GLN A 320 1.60 5.24 4.69
N ILE A 321 0.68 4.33 5.03
CA ILE A 321 0.98 3.07 5.72
C ILE A 321 1.09 1.95 4.67
N HIS A 322 2.31 1.53 4.34
CA HIS A 322 2.61 0.62 3.22
C HIS A 322 1.81 -0.71 3.15
N ASN A 323 1.37 -1.25 4.30
CA ASN A 323 0.58 -2.49 4.34
C ASN A 323 -0.95 -2.26 4.34
N PHE A 324 -1.42 -1.02 4.56
CA PHE A 324 -2.83 -0.70 4.76
C PHE A 324 -3.73 -1.28 3.66
N ALA A 325 -3.44 -0.96 2.39
CA ALA A 325 -4.25 -1.41 1.27
C ALA A 325 -4.20 -2.94 1.06
N HIS A 326 -3.09 -3.60 1.41
CA HIS A 326 -2.96 -5.05 1.33
C HIS A 326 -3.74 -5.78 2.44
N ASN A 327 -3.68 -5.27 3.68
CA ASN A 327 -4.47 -5.79 4.80
C ASN A 327 -5.97 -5.75 4.44
N ASN A 328 -6.43 -4.60 3.95
CA ASN A 328 -7.83 -4.36 3.64
C ASN A 328 -8.33 -5.10 2.38
N GLU A 329 -7.53 -5.27 1.32
CA GLU A 329 -7.96 -6.08 0.17
C GLU A 329 -8.07 -7.58 0.50
N TRP A 330 -7.23 -8.07 1.42
CA TRP A 330 -7.35 -9.43 1.93
C TRP A 330 -8.55 -9.58 2.87
N LEU A 331 -8.85 -8.59 3.72
CA LEU A 331 -10.10 -8.56 4.49
C LEU A 331 -11.30 -8.84 3.55
N THR A 332 -11.45 -8.07 2.47
CA THR A 332 -12.52 -8.31 1.48
C THR A 332 -12.51 -9.75 0.95
N ARG A 333 -11.35 -10.31 0.59
CA ARG A 333 -11.27 -11.70 0.10
C ARG A 333 -11.74 -12.72 1.14
N ASN A 334 -11.42 -12.52 2.41
CA ASN A 334 -11.85 -13.42 3.48
C ASN A 334 -13.35 -13.28 3.79
N LEU A 335 -13.88 -12.04 3.76
CA LEU A 335 -15.32 -11.76 3.85
C LEU A 335 -16.10 -12.51 2.75
N LEU A 336 -15.62 -12.47 1.50
CA LEU A 336 -16.19 -13.24 0.39
C LEU A 336 -16.14 -14.77 0.59
N TYR A 337 -15.13 -15.31 1.29
CA TYR A 337 -15.05 -16.75 1.59
C TYR A 337 -16.07 -17.19 2.64
N VAL A 338 -16.44 -16.31 3.57
CA VAL A 338 -17.45 -16.57 4.63
C VAL A 338 -18.85 -16.07 4.29
N GLY A 339 -19.02 -15.40 3.15
CA GLY A 339 -20.32 -14.91 2.69
C GLY A 339 -20.78 -13.59 3.32
N ARG A 340 -19.89 -12.84 3.97
CA ARG A 340 -20.13 -11.46 4.41
C ARG A 340 -19.94 -10.52 3.19
N VAL A 341 -20.92 -10.52 2.31
CA VAL A 341 -20.90 -9.81 1.01
C VAL A 341 -21.18 -8.32 1.20
N HIS A 342 -22.09 -7.95 2.10
CA HIS A 342 -22.40 -6.55 2.38
C HIS A 342 -21.19 -5.81 2.96
N ASP A 343 -20.51 -6.42 3.92
CA ASP A 343 -19.24 -5.90 4.45
C ASP A 343 -18.14 -5.86 3.38
N ALA A 344 -18.11 -6.84 2.46
CA ALA A 344 -17.16 -6.85 1.36
C ALA A 344 -17.40 -5.71 0.36
N LEU A 345 -18.66 -5.34 0.10
CA LEU A 345 -19.04 -4.17 -0.70
C LEU A 345 -18.65 -2.88 0.02
N GLU A 346 -19.04 -2.70 1.28
CA GLU A 346 -18.72 -1.50 2.09
C GLU A 346 -17.20 -1.27 2.17
N GLN A 347 -16.43 -2.33 2.44
CA GLN A 347 -14.97 -2.26 2.48
C GLN A 347 -14.36 -1.93 1.11
N SER A 348 -14.89 -2.50 0.02
CA SER A 348 -14.38 -2.22 -1.33
C SER A 348 -14.68 -0.78 -1.76
N ARG A 349 -15.91 -0.31 -1.51
CA ARG A 349 -16.33 1.09 -1.73
C ARG A 349 -15.48 2.05 -0.92
N ASN A 350 -15.21 1.73 0.35
CA ASN A 350 -14.32 2.54 1.19
C ASN A 350 -12.94 2.68 0.54
N LEU A 351 -12.27 1.58 0.18
CA LEU A 351 -10.96 1.61 -0.46
C LEU A 351 -10.90 2.46 -1.74
N VAL A 352 -11.98 2.53 -2.51
CA VAL A 352 -12.10 3.44 -3.68
C VAL A 352 -12.34 4.89 -3.26
N SER A 353 -13.12 5.13 -2.21
CA SER A 353 -13.41 6.49 -1.70
C SER A 353 -12.20 7.19 -1.06
N LEU A 354 -11.16 6.45 -0.67
CA LEU A 354 -9.95 7.01 -0.06
C LEU A 354 -9.18 7.90 -1.06
N PRO A 355 -8.43 8.91 -0.57
CA PRO A 355 -7.65 9.82 -1.41
C PRO A 355 -6.56 9.10 -2.21
N ARG A 356 -6.46 9.44 -3.50
CA ARG A 356 -5.35 9.10 -4.38
C ARG A 356 -4.13 9.99 -4.07
N HIS A 357 -2.96 9.57 -4.52
CA HIS A 357 -1.75 10.39 -4.50
C HIS A 357 -0.79 9.93 -5.61
N PRO A 358 -0.21 10.83 -6.43
CA PRO A 358 0.63 10.44 -7.57
C PRO A 358 1.83 9.59 -7.14
N ALA A 359 2.44 9.89 -5.98
CA ALA A 359 3.59 9.14 -5.48
C ALA A 359 3.26 7.68 -5.06
N TYR A 360 2.10 7.40 -4.46
CA TYR A 360 1.84 6.09 -3.81
C TYR A 360 0.46 5.44 -4.04
N ASN A 361 -0.63 6.19 -4.29
CA ASN A 361 -1.97 5.63 -4.50
C ASN A 361 -2.58 6.06 -5.85
N SER A 362 -2.38 5.25 -6.88
CA SER A 362 -2.93 5.47 -8.23
C SER A 362 -3.55 4.17 -8.79
N LEU A 363 -4.13 4.23 -10.00
CA LEU A 363 -4.63 3.03 -10.69
C LEU A 363 -3.51 2.05 -11.08
N THR A 364 -2.31 2.55 -11.32
CA THR A 364 -1.15 1.78 -11.78
C THR A 364 -0.30 1.28 -10.61
N LYS A 365 -0.21 2.03 -9.52
CA LYS A 365 0.51 1.66 -8.28
C LYS A 365 -0.29 0.67 -7.42
N ARG A 366 0.36 0.09 -6.40
CA ARG A 366 -0.29 -0.82 -5.44
C ARG A 366 -0.79 0.00 -4.24
N GLY A 367 -1.99 0.55 -4.36
CA GLY A 367 -2.65 1.30 -3.28
C GLY A 367 -4.15 1.02 -3.20
N SER A 368 -4.82 1.68 -2.25
CA SER A 368 -6.24 1.45 -1.94
C SER A 368 -7.13 1.57 -3.18
N TYR A 369 -6.88 2.55 -4.06
CA TYR A 369 -7.79 2.87 -5.16
C TYR A 369 -7.84 1.73 -6.19
N ARG A 370 -6.66 1.20 -6.55
CA ARG A 370 -6.54 0.04 -7.44
C ARG A 370 -7.16 -1.21 -6.83
N TYR A 371 -6.84 -1.51 -5.57
CA TYR A 371 -7.33 -2.72 -4.92
C TYR A 371 -8.83 -2.65 -4.64
N GLY A 372 -9.35 -1.49 -4.22
CA GLY A 372 -10.77 -1.23 -4.02
C GLY A 372 -11.58 -1.51 -5.28
N ARG A 373 -11.19 -0.93 -6.43
CA ARG A 373 -11.86 -1.19 -7.72
C ARG A 373 -11.82 -2.68 -8.11
N GLN A 374 -10.68 -3.34 -7.91
CA GLN A 374 -10.55 -4.77 -8.17
C GLN A 374 -11.48 -5.61 -7.27
N ARG A 375 -11.56 -5.28 -5.98
CA ARG A 375 -12.33 -6.03 -4.98
C ARG A 375 -13.83 -5.72 -5.07
N LEU A 376 -14.22 -4.52 -5.49
CA LEU A 376 -15.60 -4.13 -5.78
C LEU A 376 -16.13 -4.92 -6.97
N LEU A 377 -15.44 -4.86 -8.12
CA LEU A 377 -15.76 -5.66 -9.31
C LEU A 377 -15.78 -7.17 -9.01
N GLN A 378 -14.85 -7.66 -8.19
CA GLN A 378 -14.85 -9.06 -7.77
C GLN A 378 -16.08 -9.41 -6.93
N THR A 379 -16.43 -8.59 -5.94
CA THR A 379 -17.55 -8.84 -5.03
C THR A 379 -18.86 -8.91 -5.80
N LEU A 380 -19.12 -7.87 -6.61
CA LEU A 380 -20.31 -7.76 -7.46
C LEU A 380 -20.44 -8.95 -8.42
N SER A 381 -19.37 -9.26 -9.16
CA SER A 381 -19.39 -10.32 -10.18
C SER A 381 -19.41 -11.74 -9.60
N GLN A 382 -18.79 -11.97 -8.44
CA GLN A 382 -18.79 -13.31 -7.84
C GLN A 382 -20.14 -13.64 -7.21
N TYR A 383 -20.76 -12.71 -6.49
CA TYR A 383 -22.06 -12.92 -5.85
C TYR A 383 -23.27 -12.57 -6.74
N ALA A 384 -23.04 -12.36 -8.05
CA ALA A 384 -24.09 -12.14 -9.06
C ALA A 384 -24.99 -10.92 -8.76
N LEU A 385 -24.40 -9.87 -8.19
CA LEU A 385 -25.03 -8.58 -7.90
C LEU A 385 -25.02 -7.72 -9.18
N TRP A 386 -25.72 -8.21 -10.21
CA TRP A 386 -25.61 -7.65 -11.56
C TRP A 386 -26.28 -6.30 -11.71
N ASP A 387 -27.42 -6.08 -11.06
CA ASP A 387 -28.11 -4.79 -11.04
C ASP A 387 -27.27 -3.74 -10.32
N GLU A 388 -26.73 -4.06 -9.14
CA GLU A 388 -25.81 -3.19 -8.39
C GLU A 388 -24.52 -2.87 -9.17
N LEU A 389 -23.97 -3.82 -9.95
CA LEU A 389 -22.85 -3.56 -10.86
C LEU A 389 -23.23 -2.57 -11.98
N ILE A 390 -24.46 -2.66 -12.48
CA ILE A 390 -25.00 -1.74 -13.48
C ILE A 390 -25.23 -0.35 -12.88
N ASP A 391 -25.69 -0.26 -11.64
CA ASP A 391 -25.97 1.00 -10.96
C ASP A 391 -24.68 1.74 -10.56
N GLU A 392 -23.64 1.01 -10.14
CA GLU A 392 -22.31 1.58 -9.91
C GLU A 392 -21.57 1.94 -11.22
N SER A 393 -22.00 1.41 -12.36
CA SER A 393 -21.31 1.54 -13.64
C SER A 393 -21.35 2.98 -14.17
N GLY A 394 -20.29 3.74 -13.89
CA GLY A 394 -20.19 5.15 -14.23
C GLY A 394 -20.60 6.08 -13.08
N GLY A 395 -21.00 5.53 -11.94
CA GLY A 395 -21.18 6.26 -10.69
C GLY A 395 -19.86 6.45 -9.92
N HIS A 396 -19.95 6.97 -8.70
CA HIS A 396 -18.81 7.47 -7.91
C HIS A 396 -17.73 6.41 -7.58
N TYR A 397 -18.09 5.13 -7.44
CA TYR A 397 -17.14 4.06 -7.08
C TYR A 397 -16.56 3.30 -8.28
N LEU A 398 -17.24 3.27 -9.43
CA LEU A 398 -16.71 2.70 -10.67
C LEU A 398 -16.85 3.68 -11.85
N PRO A 399 -16.28 4.90 -11.75
CA PRO A 399 -16.23 5.82 -12.89
C PRO A 399 -15.38 5.22 -14.02
N PRO A 400 -15.61 5.65 -15.28
CA PRO A 400 -14.74 5.32 -16.40
C PRO A 400 -13.30 5.76 -16.15
N THR A 401 -12.34 5.17 -16.84
CA THR A 401 -10.93 5.53 -16.67
C THR A 401 -10.17 5.58 -18.01
N LYS A 402 -9.14 6.44 -18.04
CA LYS A 402 -8.13 6.54 -19.10
C LYS A 402 -7.26 5.25 -19.17
N ASP A 403 -7.09 4.52 -18.05
CA ASP A 403 -6.36 3.23 -18.02
C ASP A 403 -7.12 2.17 -18.83
N ALA A 404 -6.56 1.79 -19.99
CA ALA A 404 -7.24 0.90 -20.93
C ALA A 404 -7.55 -0.49 -20.35
N ALA A 405 -6.67 -1.06 -19.54
CA ALA A 405 -6.84 -2.41 -19.00
C ALA A 405 -7.92 -2.46 -17.92
N GLN A 406 -7.95 -1.47 -17.02
CA GLN A 406 -8.98 -1.30 -16.00
C GLN A 406 -10.34 -0.97 -16.63
N GLN A 407 -10.34 -0.11 -17.65
CA GLN A 407 -11.53 0.25 -18.42
C GLN A 407 -12.13 -0.96 -19.14
N GLU A 408 -11.30 -1.80 -19.76
CA GLU A 408 -11.74 -2.99 -20.47
C GLU A 408 -12.25 -4.08 -19.52
N GLU A 409 -11.57 -4.31 -18.38
CA GLU A 409 -12.05 -5.26 -17.37
C GLU A 409 -13.42 -4.86 -16.81
N TRP A 410 -13.62 -3.56 -16.53
CA TRP A 410 -14.92 -2.99 -16.12
C TRP A 410 -15.99 -3.15 -17.23
N LEU A 411 -15.71 -2.73 -18.47
CA LEU A 411 -16.63 -2.90 -19.60
C LEU A 411 -16.98 -4.37 -19.87
N GLY A 412 -16.04 -5.29 -19.64
CA GLY A 412 -16.26 -6.73 -19.72
C GLY A 412 -17.31 -7.21 -18.72
N TRP A 413 -17.17 -6.83 -17.45
CA TRP A 413 -18.15 -7.18 -16.41
C TRP A 413 -19.48 -6.44 -16.55
N LEU A 414 -19.48 -5.19 -17.03
CA LEU A 414 -20.72 -4.48 -17.39
C LEU A 414 -21.47 -5.19 -18.53
N SER A 415 -20.76 -5.66 -19.55
CA SER A 415 -21.35 -6.45 -20.63
C SER A 415 -21.95 -7.76 -20.11
N VAL A 416 -21.23 -8.46 -19.22
CA VAL A 416 -21.76 -9.65 -18.51
C VAL A 416 -23.04 -9.29 -17.75
N ALA A 417 -23.00 -8.31 -16.85
CA ALA A 417 -24.15 -7.92 -16.02
C ALA A 417 -25.38 -7.59 -16.88
N ARG A 418 -25.24 -6.78 -17.93
CA ARG A 418 -26.32 -6.44 -18.87
C ARG A 418 -26.90 -7.66 -19.59
N PHE A 419 -26.09 -8.67 -19.91
CA PHE A 419 -26.65 -9.94 -20.42
C PHE A 419 -27.43 -10.69 -19.34
N MET A 420 -26.88 -10.81 -18.12
CA MET A 420 -27.48 -11.58 -17.04
C MET A 420 -28.78 -10.96 -16.48
N THR A 421 -28.94 -9.64 -16.54
CA THR A 421 -30.20 -8.93 -16.20
C THR A 421 -31.19 -8.83 -17.37
N GLY A 422 -30.81 -9.30 -18.55
CA GLY A 422 -31.69 -9.40 -19.73
C GLY A 422 -31.60 -8.25 -20.74
N ASP A 423 -30.83 -7.18 -20.46
CA ASP A 423 -30.51 -6.11 -21.41
C ASP A 423 -29.48 -6.56 -22.47
N LYS A 424 -29.93 -7.49 -23.32
CA LYS A 424 -29.17 -8.08 -24.43
C LYS A 424 -28.70 -7.01 -25.43
N LYS A 425 -29.45 -5.90 -25.58
CA LYS A 425 -29.14 -4.83 -26.54
C LYS A 425 -27.90 -4.06 -26.09
N GLN A 426 -27.88 -3.60 -24.84
CA GLN A 426 -26.73 -2.88 -24.29
C GLN A 426 -25.54 -3.82 -24.03
N GLY A 427 -25.78 -5.04 -23.51
CA GLY A 427 -24.72 -6.05 -23.35
C GLY A 427 -23.97 -6.31 -24.66
N ALA A 428 -24.70 -6.47 -25.78
CA ALA A 428 -24.11 -6.64 -27.10
C ALA A 428 -23.46 -5.35 -27.66
N LYS A 429 -23.94 -4.15 -27.30
CA LYS A 429 -23.29 -2.87 -27.65
C LYS A 429 -21.91 -2.78 -27.00
N THR A 430 -21.81 -3.08 -25.70
CA THR A 430 -20.55 -3.08 -24.95
C THR A 430 -19.58 -4.14 -25.45
N LEU A 431 -20.06 -5.36 -25.74
CA LEU A 431 -19.23 -6.42 -26.34
C LEU A 431 -18.64 -6.01 -27.70
N ARG A 432 -19.42 -5.33 -28.57
CA ARG A 432 -18.91 -4.80 -29.84
C ARG A 432 -17.88 -3.67 -29.64
N SER A 433 -18.02 -2.85 -28.60
CA SER A 433 -17.01 -1.83 -28.26
C SER A 433 -15.67 -2.46 -27.89
N LEU A 434 -15.67 -3.49 -27.04
CA LEU A 434 -14.47 -4.27 -26.71
C LEU A 434 -13.84 -4.94 -27.94
N GLN A 435 -14.65 -5.50 -28.83
CA GLN A 435 -14.19 -6.08 -30.09
C GLN A 435 -13.51 -5.05 -31.00
N ARG A 436 -14.05 -3.83 -31.11
CA ARG A 436 -13.43 -2.72 -31.87
C ARG A 436 -12.10 -2.28 -31.26
N ARG A 437 -12.02 -2.11 -29.93
CA ARG A 437 -10.76 -1.82 -29.22
C ARG A 437 -9.67 -2.85 -29.55
N ARG A 438 -10.04 -4.14 -29.59
CA ARG A 438 -9.09 -5.20 -29.96
C ARG A 438 -8.63 -5.10 -31.42
N ILE A 439 -9.51 -4.71 -32.33
CA ILE A 439 -9.15 -4.52 -33.75
C ILE A 439 -8.17 -3.35 -33.89
N ALA A 440 -8.43 -2.20 -33.23
CA ALA A 440 -7.51 -1.06 -33.22
C ALA A 440 -6.11 -1.41 -32.66
N LEU A 441 -6.03 -2.19 -31.57
CA LEU A 441 -4.73 -2.67 -31.07
C LEU A 441 -4.04 -3.65 -32.04
N GLN A 442 -4.81 -4.41 -32.83
CA GLN A 442 -4.25 -5.30 -33.86
C GLN A 442 -3.75 -4.52 -35.08
N GLU A 443 -4.42 -3.43 -35.45
CA GLU A 443 -4.00 -2.48 -36.49
C GLU A 443 -2.69 -1.79 -36.06
N GLN A 444 -2.64 -1.17 -34.88
CA GLN A 444 -1.40 -0.59 -34.32
C GLN A 444 -0.20 -1.57 -34.27
N MET A 445 -0.46 -2.86 -33.99
CA MET A 445 0.58 -3.89 -33.95
C MET A 445 1.05 -4.35 -35.34
N LEU A 446 0.25 -4.11 -36.40
CA LEU A 446 0.63 -4.29 -37.80
C LEU A 446 1.41 -3.06 -38.28
N ASP A 447 0.93 -1.85 -38.00
CA ASP A 447 1.60 -0.59 -38.37
C ASP A 447 3.04 -0.54 -37.82
N LEU A 448 3.25 -0.96 -36.56
CA LEU A 448 4.59 -1.11 -35.95
C LEU A 448 5.46 -2.21 -36.58
N ALA A 449 4.86 -3.23 -37.18
CA ALA A 449 5.61 -4.27 -37.89
C ALA A 449 6.06 -3.78 -39.27
N ASP A 450 5.22 -3.01 -39.95
CA ASP A 450 5.51 -2.44 -41.27
C ASP A 450 6.54 -1.29 -41.15
N ALA A 451 6.41 -0.42 -40.14
CA ALA A 451 7.43 0.61 -39.84
C ALA A 451 8.81 0.01 -39.56
N SER A 452 8.89 -1.15 -38.88
CA SER A 452 10.16 -1.86 -38.62
C SER A 452 10.80 -2.51 -39.86
N SER A 453 10.27 -2.26 -41.06
CA SER A 453 10.81 -2.76 -42.34
C SER A 453 11.42 -1.68 -43.25
N GLU A 454 11.33 -0.41 -42.86
CA GLU A 454 12.10 0.68 -43.47
C GLU A 454 13.40 0.93 -42.68
N PRO A 455 14.51 1.32 -43.34
CA PRO A 455 15.77 1.61 -42.64
C PRO A 455 15.69 2.97 -41.93
N ASP A 456 15.64 2.94 -40.60
CA ASP A 456 15.50 4.14 -39.77
C ASP A 456 16.75 5.03 -39.82
N GLU A 457 16.59 6.30 -40.19
CA GLU A 457 17.59 7.34 -39.93
C GLU A 457 17.48 7.80 -38.46
N THR A 458 18.60 7.76 -37.75
CA THR A 458 18.69 8.05 -36.32
C THR A 458 18.14 9.44 -35.97
N THR A 459 17.07 9.49 -35.17
CA THR A 459 16.63 10.68 -34.44
C THR A 459 16.53 10.36 -32.95
N ASP A 460 17.65 10.53 -32.24
CA ASP A 460 17.69 10.60 -30.78
C ASP A 460 17.15 11.98 -30.33
N ASP A 461 15.83 12.13 -30.33
CA ASP A 461 15.13 13.24 -29.67
C ASP A 461 14.41 12.71 -28.42
N ASP A 462 15.11 12.67 -27.28
CA ASP A 462 14.51 12.51 -25.95
C ASP A 462 13.77 13.81 -25.56
N GLU A 463 12.61 14.06 -26.19
CA GLU A 463 11.64 15.03 -25.68
C GLU A 463 10.95 14.47 -24.42
N GLU A 464 11.39 14.94 -23.25
CA GLU A 464 10.73 14.69 -21.96
C GLU A 464 9.25 15.10 -22.02
N GLY A 465 8.33 14.13 -21.88
CA GLY A 465 6.90 14.39 -21.68
C GLY A 465 5.93 13.69 -22.64
N LYS A 466 6.40 13.07 -23.73
CA LYS A 466 5.54 12.24 -24.60
C LYS A 466 5.53 10.78 -24.12
N GLU A 467 4.34 10.17 -24.00
CA GLU A 467 4.23 8.73 -23.74
C GLU A 467 4.91 7.93 -24.87
N LYS A 468 5.97 7.18 -24.55
CA LYS A 468 6.66 6.33 -25.54
C LYS A 468 5.65 5.33 -26.14
N PRO A 469 5.60 5.16 -27.48
CA PRO A 469 4.61 4.30 -28.12
C PRO A 469 4.76 2.84 -27.63
N PRO A 470 3.64 2.10 -27.48
CA PRO A 470 3.66 0.79 -26.87
C PRO A 470 4.42 -0.22 -27.74
N THR A 471 5.29 -1.01 -27.13
CA THR A 471 6.06 -2.03 -27.86
C THR A 471 5.17 -3.13 -28.42
N ARG A 472 5.63 -3.82 -29.47
CA ARG A 472 4.93 -4.96 -30.08
C ARG A 472 4.55 -6.05 -29.08
N ASP A 473 5.39 -6.33 -28.09
CA ASP A 473 5.12 -7.33 -27.05
C ASP A 473 4.12 -6.83 -25.99
N GLU A 474 4.08 -5.53 -25.69
CA GLU A 474 3.05 -4.92 -24.85
C GLU A 474 1.67 -4.95 -25.52
N LEU A 475 1.59 -4.57 -26.79
CA LEU A 475 0.36 -4.69 -27.60
C LEU A 475 -0.12 -6.15 -27.66
N LYS A 476 0.77 -7.10 -27.94
CA LYS A 476 0.46 -8.54 -27.96
C LYS A 476 -0.08 -9.04 -26.62
N LYS A 477 0.48 -8.56 -25.50
CA LYS A 477 0.03 -8.86 -24.13
C LYS A 477 -1.34 -8.24 -23.84
N HIS A 478 -1.56 -6.99 -24.23
CA HIS A 478 -2.84 -6.27 -24.08
C HIS A 478 -3.95 -6.92 -24.93
N ILE A 479 -3.70 -7.19 -26.22
CA ILE A 479 -4.60 -7.95 -27.09
C ILE A 479 -4.97 -9.29 -26.46
N GLN A 480 -4.01 -10.00 -25.85
CA GLN A 480 -4.28 -11.27 -25.20
C GLN A 480 -5.09 -11.14 -23.91
N GLN A 481 -4.94 -10.04 -23.16
CA GLN A 481 -5.81 -9.71 -22.01
C GLN A 481 -7.23 -9.38 -22.49
N LEU A 482 -7.38 -8.49 -23.47
CA LEU A 482 -8.67 -8.08 -24.03
C LEU A 482 -9.41 -9.26 -24.71
N ARG A 483 -8.70 -10.25 -25.28
CA ARG A 483 -9.30 -11.52 -25.72
C ARG A 483 -9.97 -12.31 -24.59
N GLN A 484 -9.40 -12.29 -23.37
CA GLN A 484 -10.00 -12.94 -22.18
C GLN A 484 -11.27 -12.19 -21.75
N VAL A 485 -11.23 -10.85 -21.72
CA VAL A 485 -12.37 -9.97 -21.42
C VAL A 485 -13.52 -10.17 -22.42
N ILE A 486 -13.24 -10.15 -23.73
CA ILE A 486 -14.23 -10.38 -24.80
C ILE A 486 -14.84 -11.79 -24.68
N ALA A 487 -14.02 -12.81 -24.42
CA ALA A 487 -14.51 -14.17 -24.24
C ALA A 487 -15.44 -14.30 -23.02
N ARG A 488 -15.16 -13.57 -21.93
CA ARG A 488 -16.02 -13.52 -20.72
C ARG A 488 -17.42 -12.99 -21.03
N ALA A 489 -17.49 -11.85 -21.71
CA ALA A 489 -18.77 -11.25 -22.12
C ALA A 489 -19.50 -12.09 -23.16
N ALA A 490 -18.79 -12.71 -24.11
CA ALA A 490 -19.38 -13.63 -25.08
C ALA A 490 -19.92 -14.93 -24.44
N ALA A 491 -19.26 -15.44 -23.38
CA ALA A 491 -19.75 -16.58 -22.60
C ALA A 491 -21.05 -16.25 -21.85
N ALA A 492 -21.19 -15.06 -21.26
CA ALA A 492 -22.46 -14.61 -20.67
C ALA A 492 -23.59 -14.53 -21.72
N ALA A 493 -23.30 -13.96 -22.90
CA ALA A 493 -24.25 -13.92 -24.01
C ALA A 493 -24.70 -15.32 -24.48
N ALA A 494 -23.77 -16.29 -24.53
CA ALA A 494 -24.07 -17.67 -24.88
C ALA A 494 -24.92 -18.38 -23.81
N THR A 495 -24.61 -18.16 -22.52
CA THR A 495 -25.36 -18.65 -21.37
C THR A 495 -26.83 -18.25 -21.45
N VAL A 496 -27.09 -16.95 -21.65
CA VAL A 496 -28.45 -16.38 -21.73
C VAL A 496 -29.22 -16.86 -22.97
N ARG A 497 -28.52 -17.30 -24.03
CA ARG A 497 -29.12 -17.95 -25.22
C ARG A 497 -29.25 -19.47 -25.08
N LYS A 498 -28.78 -20.07 -24.00
CA LYS A 498 -28.67 -21.53 -23.80
C LYS A 498 -27.82 -22.24 -24.88
N ASP A 499 -26.84 -21.52 -25.42
CA ASP A 499 -25.91 -22.02 -26.43
C ASP A 499 -24.67 -22.64 -25.75
N LYS A 500 -24.81 -23.92 -25.35
CA LYS A 500 -23.75 -24.69 -24.67
C LYS A 500 -22.43 -24.69 -25.45
N SER A 501 -22.48 -24.95 -26.76
CA SER A 501 -21.27 -25.10 -27.60
C SER A 501 -20.45 -23.81 -27.66
N THR A 502 -21.12 -22.67 -27.88
CA THR A 502 -20.46 -21.36 -27.87
C THR A 502 -19.96 -20.98 -26.47
N LEU A 503 -20.72 -21.33 -25.41
CA LEU A 503 -20.32 -21.11 -24.02
C LEU A 503 -19.01 -21.85 -23.69
N GLU A 504 -18.95 -23.17 -23.92
CA GLU A 504 -17.76 -24.00 -23.67
C GLU A 504 -16.53 -23.50 -24.44
N ARG A 505 -16.72 -23.07 -25.70
CA ARG A 505 -15.64 -22.49 -26.51
C ARG A 505 -15.07 -21.22 -25.90
N HIS A 506 -15.92 -20.30 -25.43
CA HIS A 506 -15.47 -19.05 -24.83
C HIS A 506 -14.92 -19.22 -23.41
N MET A 507 -15.45 -20.15 -22.62
CA MET A 507 -14.97 -20.45 -21.25
C MET A 507 -13.47 -20.81 -21.22
N LYS A 508 -12.97 -21.53 -22.23
CA LYS A 508 -11.54 -21.89 -22.39
C LYS A 508 -10.63 -20.66 -22.43
N THR A 509 -11.11 -19.53 -22.93
CA THR A 509 -10.34 -18.27 -23.05
C THR A 509 -10.69 -17.27 -21.94
N ALA A 510 -11.92 -17.28 -21.43
CA ALA A 510 -12.44 -16.26 -20.52
C ALA A 510 -11.79 -16.20 -19.12
N LYS A 511 -11.04 -17.24 -18.73
CA LYS A 511 -10.47 -17.42 -17.37
C LYS A 511 -11.46 -17.13 -16.23
N LEU A 512 -12.70 -17.56 -16.41
CA LEU A 512 -13.75 -17.44 -15.41
C LEU A 512 -13.40 -18.23 -14.14
N ASP A 513 -13.83 -17.72 -12.99
CA ASP A 513 -13.88 -18.49 -11.74
C ASP A 513 -14.74 -19.75 -11.91
N LYS A 514 -14.33 -20.88 -11.33
CA LYS A 514 -15.03 -22.17 -11.45
C LYS A 514 -16.48 -22.09 -10.98
N VAL A 515 -16.79 -21.30 -9.96
CA VAL A 515 -18.17 -21.18 -9.45
C VAL A 515 -19.05 -20.39 -10.42
N ILE A 516 -18.50 -19.45 -11.20
CA ILE A 516 -19.21 -18.79 -12.29
C ILE A 516 -19.42 -19.78 -13.46
N GLN A 517 -18.35 -20.49 -13.85
CA GLN A 517 -18.42 -21.53 -14.90
C GLN A 517 -19.52 -22.56 -14.64
N ALA A 518 -19.60 -23.07 -13.40
CA ALA A 518 -20.60 -24.06 -13.01
C ALA A 518 -22.04 -23.53 -13.15
N GLN A 519 -22.32 -22.32 -12.66
CA GLN A 519 -23.64 -21.70 -12.80
C GLN A 519 -24.02 -21.53 -14.28
N TRP A 520 -23.11 -20.99 -15.09
CA TRP A 520 -23.38 -20.68 -16.49
C TRP A 520 -23.61 -21.94 -17.34
N LEU A 521 -22.88 -23.04 -17.07
CA LEU A 521 -23.16 -24.34 -17.70
C LEU A 521 -24.57 -24.84 -17.36
N ALA A 522 -24.98 -24.76 -16.10
CA ALA A 522 -26.32 -25.21 -15.68
C ALA A 522 -27.44 -24.33 -16.26
N ASP A 523 -27.24 -23.02 -16.32
CA ASP A 523 -28.18 -22.07 -16.92
C ASP A 523 -28.30 -22.29 -18.45
N ALA A 524 -27.23 -22.77 -19.10
CA ALA A 524 -27.22 -23.27 -20.47
C ALA A 524 -27.71 -24.73 -20.63
N GLY A 525 -28.09 -25.40 -19.54
CA GLY A 525 -28.69 -26.74 -19.52
C GLY A 525 -27.76 -27.92 -19.21
N ASP A 526 -26.44 -27.71 -19.06
CA ASP A 526 -25.47 -28.76 -18.75
C ASP A 526 -25.27 -28.94 -17.23
N PHE A 527 -26.28 -29.51 -16.57
CA PHE A 527 -26.17 -29.88 -15.15
C PHE A 527 -25.03 -30.89 -14.84
N PRO A 528 -24.76 -31.93 -15.65
CA PRO A 528 -23.63 -32.83 -15.42
C PRO A 528 -22.27 -32.11 -15.42
N GLY A 529 -21.99 -31.29 -16.42
CA GLY A 529 -20.77 -30.49 -16.49
C GLY A 529 -20.67 -29.46 -15.37
N ALA A 530 -21.78 -28.76 -15.09
CA ALA A 530 -21.88 -27.79 -14.02
C ALA A 530 -21.55 -28.35 -12.64
N ILE A 531 -22.17 -29.49 -12.27
CA ILE A 531 -21.95 -30.12 -10.96
C ILE A 531 -20.51 -30.57 -10.82
N LYS A 532 -19.90 -31.17 -11.85
CA LYS A 532 -18.48 -31.55 -11.83
C LYS A 532 -17.59 -30.35 -11.52
N ILE A 533 -17.78 -29.22 -12.21
CA ILE A 533 -16.97 -28.01 -11.96
C ILE A 533 -17.25 -27.42 -10.57
N ALA A 534 -18.50 -27.48 -10.07
CA ALA A 534 -18.84 -27.05 -8.72
C ALA A 534 -18.20 -27.93 -7.63
N GLU A 535 -18.14 -29.25 -7.84
CA GLU A 535 -17.43 -30.17 -6.95
C GLU A 535 -15.92 -29.92 -6.95
N GLU A 536 -15.31 -29.68 -8.12
CA GLU A 536 -13.92 -29.24 -8.21
C GLU A 536 -13.68 -27.90 -7.48
N ALA A 537 -14.64 -26.97 -7.53
CA ALA A 537 -14.57 -25.70 -6.82
C ALA A 537 -14.68 -25.87 -5.30
N VAL A 538 -15.57 -26.74 -4.82
CA VAL A 538 -15.68 -27.10 -3.39
C VAL A 538 -14.43 -27.83 -2.90
N ASN A 539 -13.82 -28.70 -3.71
CA ASN A 539 -12.62 -29.44 -3.35
C ASN A 539 -11.37 -28.54 -3.29
N GLY A 540 -11.26 -27.53 -4.17
CA GLY A 540 -10.19 -26.52 -4.12
C GLY A 540 -10.43 -25.43 -3.07
N GLY A 541 -11.69 -25.08 -2.84
CA GLY A 541 -12.17 -24.05 -1.90
C GLY A 541 -12.87 -24.65 -0.68
N GLN A 542 -12.27 -25.66 -0.04
CA GLN A 542 -12.83 -26.29 1.17
C GLN A 542 -13.17 -25.23 2.23
N SER A 543 -14.31 -25.36 2.89
CA SER A 543 -14.83 -24.40 3.88
C SER A 543 -15.19 -23.01 3.37
N GLN A 544 -15.28 -22.80 2.05
CA GLN A 544 -15.85 -21.56 1.47
C GLN A 544 -17.36 -21.67 1.27
N VAL A 545 -18.08 -20.60 1.62
CA VAL A 545 -19.55 -20.54 1.56
C VAL A 545 -20.07 -20.62 0.13
N ARG A 546 -19.56 -19.76 -0.76
CA ARG A 546 -20.05 -19.62 -2.14
C ARG A 546 -19.97 -20.89 -3.01
N PRO A 547 -18.85 -21.66 -3.05
CA PRO A 547 -18.81 -22.92 -3.79
C PRO A 547 -19.83 -23.96 -3.29
N LEU A 548 -20.00 -24.08 -1.97
CA LEU A 548 -20.95 -25.02 -1.36
C LEU A 548 -22.41 -24.60 -1.56
N ALA A 549 -22.70 -23.31 -1.53
CA ALA A 549 -24.01 -22.76 -1.89
C ALA A 549 -24.38 -23.11 -3.33
N VAL A 550 -23.51 -22.79 -4.30
CA VAL A 550 -23.77 -23.11 -5.71
C VAL A 550 -23.90 -24.61 -5.95
N LEU A 551 -23.04 -25.46 -5.37
CA LEU A 551 -23.20 -26.91 -5.50
C LEU A 551 -24.55 -27.41 -4.94
N SER A 552 -25.03 -26.83 -3.84
CA SER A 552 -26.32 -27.19 -3.24
C SER A 552 -27.51 -26.79 -4.14
N ASP A 553 -27.48 -25.59 -4.73
CA ASP A 553 -28.45 -25.11 -5.74
C ASP A 553 -28.48 -26.03 -6.97
N LEU A 554 -27.31 -26.34 -7.54
CA LEU A 554 -27.19 -27.12 -8.76
C LEU A 554 -27.69 -28.57 -8.59
N LEU A 555 -27.38 -29.21 -7.47
CA LEU A 555 -27.90 -30.55 -7.15
C LEU A 555 -29.43 -30.52 -6.98
N TRP A 556 -29.95 -29.50 -6.29
CA TRP A 556 -31.39 -29.33 -6.09
C TRP A 556 -32.14 -29.13 -7.41
N ARG A 557 -31.63 -28.23 -8.27
CA ARG A 557 -32.20 -27.94 -9.60
C ARG A 557 -32.12 -29.12 -10.58
N LYS A 558 -31.12 -30.00 -10.45
CA LYS A 558 -31.05 -31.27 -11.19
C LYS A 558 -32.05 -32.32 -10.68
N GLY A 559 -32.58 -32.15 -9.47
CA GLY A 559 -33.49 -33.12 -8.81
C GLY A 559 -32.80 -34.08 -7.84
N ASP A 560 -31.49 -33.99 -7.63
CA ASP A 560 -30.77 -34.76 -6.61
C ASP A 560 -30.95 -34.10 -5.22
N LYS A 561 -32.16 -34.24 -4.69
CA LYS A 561 -32.57 -33.64 -3.41
C LYS A 561 -31.76 -34.15 -2.22
N GLU A 562 -31.34 -35.41 -2.21
CA GLU A 562 -30.60 -35.98 -1.07
C GLU A 562 -29.17 -35.42 -1.00
N SER A 563 -28.44 -35.41 -2.12
CA SER A 563 -27.13 -34.78 -2.18
C SER A 563 -27.21 -33.27 -1.90
N ALA A 564 -28.21 -32.58 -2.44
CA ALA A 564 -28.43 -31.16 -2.17
C ALA A 564 -28.64 -30.87 -0.68
N LYS A 565 -29.52 -31.61 0.00
CA LYS A 565 -29.72 -31.51 1.46
C LYS A 565 -28.43 -31.79 2.23
N LYS A 566 -27.65 -32.79 1.84
CA LYS A 566 -26.36 -33.14 2.46
C LYS A 566 -25.33 -32.01 2.33
N LYS A 567 -25.17 -31.41 1.14
CA LYS A 567 -24.26 -30.27 0.90
C LYS A 567 -24.75 -29.00 1.61
N PHE A 568 -26.05 -28.76 1.63
CA PHE A 568 -26.63 -27.64 2.38
C PHE A 568 -26.36 -27.78 3.90
N GLN A 569 -26.53 -28.96 4.49
CA GLN A 569 -26.17 -29.19 5.91
C GLN A 569 -24.66 -29.04 6.19
N GLN A 570 -23.78 -29.17 5.19
CA GLN A 570 -22.36 -28.81 5.31
C GLN A 570 -22.17 -27.28 5.28
N LEU A 571 -22.80 -26.59 4.33
CA LEU A 571 -22.79 -25.13 4.21
C LEU A 571 -23.23 -24.43 5.50
N ARG A 572 -24.33 -24.90 6.12
CA ARG A 572 -24.89 -24.34 7.36
C ARG A 572 -23.87 -24.20 8.50
N LYS A 573 -22.84 -25.07 8.53
CA LYS A 573 -21.79 -25.08 9.57
C LYS A 573 -20.69 -24.05 9.36
N ILE A 574 -20.53 -23.53 8.14
CA ILE A 574 -19.49 -22.56 7.77
C ILE A 574 -20.05 -21.17 7.44
N ALA A 575 -21.33 -21.09 7.10
CA ALA A 575 -22.04 -19.87 6.71
C ALA A 575 -22.67 -19.13 7.90
N ALA A 576 -22.05 -19.17 9.09
CA ALA A 576 -22.61 -18.61 10.32
C ALA A 576 -22.95 -17.12 10.21
N ASP A 577 -22.10 -16.38 9.50
CA ASP A 577 -22.14 -14.93 9.36
C ASP A 577 -22.49 -14.50 7.92
N ALA A 578 -23.03 -15.41 7.09
CA ALA A 578 -23.24 -15.17 5.66
C ALA A 578 -24.54 -14.41 5.35
N ASP A 579 -24.52 -13.55 4.33
CA ASP A 579 -25.64 -12.72 3.88
C ASP A 579 -26.62 -13.53 3.03
N ILE A 580 -27.63 -14.11 3.69
CA ILE A 580 -28.57 -15.09 3.12
C ILE A 580 -29.53 -14.51 2.06
N ASP A 581 -29.63 -13.18 2.01
CA ASP A 581 -30.41 -12.38 1.06
C ASP A 581 -29.70 -12.19 -0.30
N THR A 582 -28.38 -12.43 -0.37
CA THR A 582 -27.63 -12.30 -1.63
C THR A 582 -28.15 -13.25 -2.73
N PRO A 583 -28.05 -12.88 -4.03
CA PRO A 583 -28.62 -13.68 -5.13
C PRO A 583 -28.16 -15.13 -5.23
N ILE A 584 -26.99 -15.46 -4.67
CA ILE A 584 -26.46 -16.83 -4.60
C ILE A 584 -27.10 -17.61 -3.44
N LEU A 585 -27.22 -17.00 -2.26
CA LEU A 585 -27.67 -17.67 -1.04
C LEU A 585 -29.20 -17.75 -0.94
N ALA A 586 -29.92 -16.76 -1.48
CA ALA A 586 -31.38 -16.74 -1.50
C ALA A 586 -31.99 -17.95 -2.24
N LYS A 587 -31.28 -18.46 -3.27
CA LYS A 587 -31.65 -19.67 -4.04
C LYS A 587 -31.77 -20.94 -3.20
N LEU A 588 -31.19 -20.96 -2.00
CA LEU A 588 -31.21 -22.13 -1.10
C LEU A 588 -32.51 -22.24 -0.27
N SER A 589 -33.37 -21.22 -0.30
CA SER A 589 -34.64 -21.19 0.43
C SER A 589 -35.54 -22.44 0.22
N PRO A 590 -35.66 -23.03 -0.98
CA PRO A 590 -36.41 -24.28 -1.17
C PRO A 590 -35.81 -25.47 -0.38
N ILE A 591 -34.49 -25.57 -0.28
CA ILE A 591 -33.80 -26.64 0.46
C ILE A 591 -34.04 -26.47 1.97
N ALA A 592 -33.97 -25.24 2.48
CA ALA A 592 -34.29 -24.92 3.87
C ALA A 592 -35.75 -25.26 4.22
N LYS A 593 -36.69 -24.95 3.31
CA LYS A 593 -38.13 -25.27 3.44
C LYS A 593 -38.38 -26.78 3.45
N GLU A 594 -37.75 -27.55 2.57
CA GLU A 594 -37.83 -29.03 2.54
C GLU A 594 -37.33 -29.64 3.86
N LEU A 595 -36.27 -29.08 4.43
CA LEU A 595 -35.71 -29.46 5.73
C LEU A 595 -36.51 -28.94 6.94
N LYS A 596 -37.65 -28.28 6.71
CA LYS A 596 -38.55 -27.69 7.73
C LYS A 596 -37.86 -26.66 8.64
N ILE A 597 -36.80 -26.02 8.16
CA ILE A 597 -36.09 -24.95 8.88
C ILE A 597 -36.89 -23.65 8.71
N LYS A 598 -37.21 -22.99 9.83
CA LYS A 598 -37.93 -21.71 9.84
C LYS A 598 -36.97 -20.57 10.16
N GLY A 599 -37.10 -19.44 9.45
CA GLY A 599 -36.28 -18.25 9.67
C GLY A 599 -34.83 -18.45 9.20
N ASP A 600 -33.87 -17.95 9.99
CA ASP A 600 -32.45 -18.05 9.70
C ASP A 600 -32.00 -19.52 9.66
N TRP A 601 -31.48 -19.95 8.51
CA TRP A 601 -31.01 -21.32 8.34
C TRP A 601 -29.57 -21.54 8.80
N ARG A 602 -28.80 -20.48 9.08
CA ARG A 602 -27.39 -20.55 9.48
C ARG A 602 -27.25 -21.23 10.85
N ILE A 603 -26.08 -21.80 11.14
CA ILE A 603 -25.76 -22.33 12.47
C ILE A 603 -24.75 -21.39 13.10
N LYS A 604 -25.09 -20.81 14.26
CA LYS A 604 -24.15 -19.96 15.02
C LYS A 604 -22.86 -20.74 15.31
N ARG A 605 -21.74 -20.14 14.91
CA ARG A 605 -20.41 -20.70 15.12
C ARG A 605 -20.03 -20.58 16.60
N LYS A 606 -19.58 -21.67 17.22
CA LYS A 606 -18.79 -21.60 18.46
C LYS A 606 -17.34 -21.24 18.08
N PRO A 607 -16.71 -20.23 18.72
CA PRO A 607 -15.28 -19.99 18.57
C PRO A 607 -14.47 -21.26 18.90
N ALA A 608 -13.32 -21.42 18.26
CA ALA A 608 -12.38 -22.49 18.63
C ALA A 608 -11.60 -22.10 19.89
N GLU A 609 -11.16 -23.10 20.65
CA GLU A 609 -10.44 -22.90 21.92
C GLU A 609 -8.98 -22.45 21.74
N ASP A 610 -8.45 -22.50 20.51
CA ASP A 610 -7.07 -22.22 20.14
C ASP A 610 -6.85 -20.82 19.53
N LEU A 611 -7.73 -19.86 19.87
CA LEU A 611 -7.81 -18.56 19.19
C LEU A 611 -7.06 -17.42 19.87
N GLY A 612 -6.60 -17.61 21.11
CA GLY A 612 -6.03 -16.54 21.93
C GLY A 612 -7.09 -15.55 22.38
N ASP A 613 -6.63 -14.40 22.89
CA ASP A 613 -7.54 -13.31 23.24
C ASP A 613 -8.08 -12.61 21.98
N ARG A 614 -9.37 -12.28 22.01
CA ARG A 614 -10.12 -11.68 20.90
C ARG A 614 -11.08 -10.63 21.48
N PRO A 615 -10.60 -9.39 21.71
CA PRO A 615 -11.47 -8.31 22.17
C PRO A 615 -12.58 -8.02 21.14
N PRO A 616 -13.70 -7.39 21.56
CA PRO A 616 -14.68 -6.84 20.63
C PRO A 616 -14.00 -5.99 19.54
N LEU A 617 -14.40 -6.18 18.29
CA LEU A 617 -13.71 -5.57 17.14
C LEU A 617 -13.80 -4.03 17.17
N ASP A 618 -14.91 -3.50 17.67
CA ASP A 618 -15.15 -2.07 17.89
C ASP A 618 -14.21 -1.42 18.93
N GLU A 619 -13.71 -2.18 19.92
CA GLU A 619 -12.68 -1.70 20.85
C GLU A 619 -11.32 -1.49 20.16
N LEU A 620 -11.04 -2.21 19.07
CA LEU A 620 -9.80 -2.05 18.29
C LEU A 620 -9.84 -0.85 17.34
N GLY A 621 -11.04 -0.39 16.96
CA GLY A 621 -11.21 0.77 16.08
C GLY A 621 -12.43 0.71 15.16
N PRO A 622 -12.67 1.81 14.41
CA PRO A 622 -13.79 1.90 13.49
C PRO A 622 -13.58 0.99 12.27
N PHE A 623 -14.68 0.46 11.73
CA PHE A 623 -14.64 -0.42 10.55
C PHE A 623 -14.05 0.26 9.31
N ARG A 624 -14.14 1.58 9.21
CA ARG A 624 -13.60 2.41 8.12
C ARG A 624 -12.77 3.56 8.67
N TRP A 625 -11.74 3.98 7.93
CA TRP A 625 -11.14 5.31 8.08
C TRP A 625 -12.16 6.39 7.71
N GLN A 626 -12.04 7.56 8.34
CA GLN A 626 -12.84 8.74 8.01
C GLN A 626 -11.94 9.99 7.91
N PRO A 627 -12.14 10.88 6.93
CA PRO A 627 -11.53 12.21 6.89
C PRO A 627 -11.68 12.93 8.22
N TYR A 628 -10.64 13.57 8.76
CA TYR A 628 -10.70 14.22 10.08
C TYR A 628 -11.15 15.70 9.97
N THR A 629 -11.69 16.30 11.03
CA THR A 629 -12.05 17.73 11.04
C THR A 629 -10.79 18.61 10.97
N ALA A 630 -10.74 19.51 10.00
CA ALA A 630 -9.69 20.50 9.84
C ALA A 630 -9.57 21.39 11.09
N PRO A 631 -8.34 21.73 11.55
CA PRO A 631 -8.17 22.75 12.57
C PRO A 631 -8.75 24.09 12.12
N SER A 632 -9.42 24.79 13.04
CA SER A 632 -9.70 26.22 12.88
C SER A 632 -8.38 26.98 12.76
N TRP A 633 -8.37 28.02 11.94
CA TRP A 633 -7.16 28.82 11.70
C TRP A 633 -7.46 30.30 11.57
N GLU A 634 -6.42 31.09 11.82
CA GLU A 634 -6.40 32.54 11.60
C GLU A 634 -5.10 32.94 10.92
N ALA A 635 -5.19 33.89 10.00
CA ALA A 635 -4.05 34.46 9.29
C ALA A 635 -4.36 35.92 8.93
N ARG A 636 -3.35 36.67 8.48
CA ARG A 636 -3.45 38.11 8.19
C ARG A 636 -3.11 38.40 6.75
N THR A 637 -3.89 39.24 6.09
CA THR A 637 -3.52 39.77 4.76
C THR A 637 -2.27 40.66 4.85
N ALA A 638 -1.60 40.93 3.74
CA ALA A 638 -0.53 41.93 3.62
C ALA A 638 -0.91 43.38 4.06
N LYS A 639 -2.19 43.64 4.37
CA LYS A 639 -2.70 44.91 4.93
C LYS A 639 -3.11 44.76 6.40
N ASP A 640 -2.54 43.79 7.10
CA ASP A 640 -2.80 43.36 8.47
C ASP A 640 -4.27 43.01 8.82
N LYS A 641 -5.14 42.82 7.81
CA LYS A 641 -6.53 42.40 8.06
C LYS A 641 -6.59 40.92 8.38
N ARG A 642 -7.17 40.57 9.54
CA ARG A 642 -7.46 39.20 10.00
C ARG A 642 -8.46 38.49 9.07
N GLN A 643 -8.14 37.26 8.70
CA GLN A 643 -9.03 36.27 8.10
C GLN A 643 -9.03 35.00 8.97
N SER A 644 -10.12 34.24 8.94
CA SER A 644 -10.26 32.98 9.67
C SER A 644 -10.92 31.91 8.80
N SER A 645 -10.72 30.64 9.17
CA SER A 645 -11.38 29.48 8.54
C SER A 645 -12.91 29.59 8.46
N GLU A 646 -13.52 30.33 9.40
CA GLU A 646 -14.98 30.52 9.51
C GLU A 646 -15.55 31.24 8.28
N GLN A 647 -14.77 32.14 7.66
CA GLN A 647 -15.14 32.87 6.45
C GLN A 647 -15.32 31.95 5.21
N PHE A 648 -14.82 30.71 5.32
CA PHE A 648 -14.86 29.68 4.30
C PHE A 648 -15.75 28.48 4.70
N SER A 649 -16.46 28.56 5.84
CA SER A 649 -17.33 27.47 6.30
C SER A 649 -18.51 27.25 5.34
N GLY A 650 -18.94 26.00 5.18
CA GLY A 650 -19.98 25.62 4.22
C GLY A 650 -19.55 25.59 2.75
N ARG A 651 -18.29 25.85 2.43
CA ARG A 651 -17.73 25.76 1.06
C ARG A 651 -16.43 24.93 1.04
N PRO A 652 -16.21 24.08 0.02
CA PRO A 652 -14.93 23.42 -0.17
C PRO A 652 -13.80 24.42 -0.39
N ARG A 653 -12.58 24.05 0.00
CA ARG A 653 -11.41 24.93 -0.09
C ARG A 653 -10.10 24.16 -0.19
N LEU A 654 -9.16 24.73 -0.93
CA LEU A 654 -7.78 24.30 -1.02
C LEU A 654 -6.90 25.28 -0.22
N VAL A 655 -6.21 24.77 0.81
CA VAL A 655 -5.29 25.56 1.63
C VAL A 655 -3.86 25.15 1.31
N ILE A 656 -3.05 26.10 0.84
CA ILE A 656 -1.63 25.91 0.50
C ILE A 656 -0.77 26.57 1.57
N PHE A 657 0.10 25.78 2.21
CA PHE A 657 1.10 26.25 3.18
C PHE A 657 2.45 26.36 2.48
N TYR A 658 2.94 27.59 2.33
CA TYR A 658 4.17 27.91 1.61
C TYR A 658 5.14 28.70 2.51
N LEU A 659 6.45 28.58 2.32
CA LEU A 659 7.45 29.10 3.28
C LEU A 659 7.77 30.59 3.11
N GLY A 660 7.16 31.27 2.13
CA GLY A 660 7.36 32.68 1.81
C GLY A 660 8.08 32.90 0.48
N PHE A 661 8.26 34.17 0.10
CA PHE A 661 8.86 34.58 -1.18
C PHE A 661 10.35 34.23 -1.32
N GLY A 662 11.05 33.99 -0.20
CA GLY A 662 12.42 33.48 -0.19
C GLY A 662 12.58 32.02 -0.62
N CYS A 663 11.48 31.26 -0.79
CA CYS A 663 11.53 29.88 -1.26
C CYS A 663 11.13 29.80 -2.75
N LEU A 664 12.10 29.52 -3.62
CA LEU A 664 11.87 29.45 -5.07
C LEU A 664 10.77 28.44 -5.44
N HIS A 665 10.81 27.24 -4.86
CA HIS A 665 9.82 26.19 -5.12
C HIS A 665 8.39 26.55 -4.66
N CYS A 666 8.25 27.38 -3.62
CA CYS A 666 6.93 27.94 -3.25
C CYS A 666 6.38 28.84 -4.35
N ILE A 667 7.24 29.65 -4.97
CA ILE A 667 6.84 30.55 -6.07
C ILE A 667 6.49 29.74 -7.32
N GLU A 668 7.22 28.67 -7.62
CA GLU A 668 6.88 27.71 -8.67
C GLU A 668 5.51 27.06 -8.42
N GLN A 669 5.22 26.64 -7.19
CA GLN A 669 3.90 26.12 -6.79
C GLN A 669 2.78 27.15 -7.00
N LEU A 670 2.93 28.36 -6.46
CA LEU A 670 1.91 29.42 -6.61
C LEU A 670 1.71 29.83 -8.08
N HIS A 671 2.76 29.74 -8.90
CA HIS A 671 2.67 29.88 -10.36
C HIS A 671 1.91 28.75 -11.04
N ALA A 672 2.14 27.49 -10.68
CA ALA A 672 1.41 26.36 -11.24
C ALA A 672 -0.10 26.44 -10.95
N PHE A 673 -0.47 26.85 -9.73
CA PHE A 673 -1.88 26.98 -9.34
C PHE A 673 -2.59 28.21 -9.94
N SER A 674 -1.88 29.33 -10.18
CA SER A 674 -2.50 30.60 -10.56
C SER A 674 -3.35 30.56 -11.86
N PRO A 675 -2.95 29.88 -12.97
CA PRO A 675 -3.77 29.73 -14.17
C PRO A 675 -5.04 28.88 -13.96
N LYS A 676 -5.03 27.99 -12.97
CA LYS A 676 -6.07 26.99 -12.72
C LYS A 676 -7.14 27.43 -11.71
N LEU A 677 -7.02 28.64 -11.16
CA LEU A 677 -7.93 29.12 -10.11
C LEU A 677 -9.39 29.22 -10.53
N ASP A 678 -9.67 29.56 -11.79
CA ASP A 678 -11.04 29.64 -12.27
C ASP A 678 -11.66 28.23 -12.41
N GLU A 679 -10.87 27.22 -12.80
CA GLU A 679 -11.31 25.80 -12.79
C GLU A 679 -11.63 25.32 -11.35
N PHE A 680 -10.85 25.72 -10.34
CA PHE A 680 -11.20 25.45 -8.93
C PHE A 680 -12.48 26.19 -8.48
N ARG A 681 -12.66 27.45 -8.89
CA ARG A 681 -13.87 28.24 -8.57
C ARG A 681 -15.13 27.67 -9.21
N ASP A 682 -15.04 27.14 -10.44
CA ASP A 682 -16.14 26.48 -11.14
C ASP A 682 -16.57 25.18 -10.42
N LEU A 683 -15.64 24.50 -9.74
CA LEU A 683 -15.92 23.39 -8.81
C LEU A 683 -16.40 23.86 -7.41
N GLY A 684 -16.54 25.17 -7.19
CA GLY A 684 -16.93 25.75 -5.90
C GLY A 684 -15.84 25.73 -4.82
N ILE A 685 -14.57 25.54 -5.20
CA ILE A 685 -13.42 25.42 -4.30
C ILE A 685 -12.74 26.79 -4.15
N ASP A 686 -12.76 27.37 -2.96
CA ASP A 686 -11.93 28.55 -2.64
C ASP A 686 -10.45 28.12 -2.48
N VAL A 687 -9.54 28.76 -3.20
CA VAL A 687 -8.09 28.54 -3.01
C VAL A 687 -7.49 29.69 -2.18
N VAL A 688 -6.70 29.35 -1.17
CA VAL A 688 -5.98 30.32 -0.31
C VAL A 688 -4.58 29.80 0.01
N ALA A 689 -3.59 30.69 0.03
CA ALA A 689 -2.22 30.38 0.43
C ALA A 689 -1.83 31.14 1.71
N ILE A 690 -1.14 30.45 2.62
CA ILE A 690 -0.72 30.96 3.93
C ILE A 690 0.79 30.76 4.06
N SER A 691 1.55 31.83 4.31
CA SER A 691 2.99 31.76 4.59
C SER A 691 3.39 31.98 6.03
N THR A 692 4.64 31.62 6.35
CA THR A 692 5.29 31.91 7.64
C THR A 692 5.83 33.33 7.77
N GLU A 693 5.62 34.17 6.76
CA GLU A 693 6.06 35.58 6.73
C GLU A 693 5.22 36.43 7.69
N THR A 694 5.71 37.62 8.07
CA THR A 694 4.85 38.64 8.72
C THR A 694 4.02 39.38 7.66
N PRO A 695 2.95 40.13 8.04
CA PRO A 695 2.19 40.95 7.09
C PRO A 695 3.06 41.95 6.32
N GLU A 696 4.09 42.50 6.96
CA GLU A 696 5.04 43.45 6.39
C GLU A 696 5.95 42.78 5.35
N THR A 697 6.58 41.64 5.69
CA THR A 697 7.43 40.92 4.74
C THR A 697 6.63 40.33 3.58
N LEU A 698 5.38 39.90 3.83
CA LEU A 698 4.45 39.47 2.79
C LEU A 698 4.08 40.63 1.85
N ALA A 699 3.88 41.84 2.38
CA ALA A 699 3.60 43.03 1.56
C ALA A 699 4.78 43.41 0.65
N ILE A 700 6.01 43.28 1.16
CA ILE A 700 7.25 43.48 0.38
C ILE A 700 7.34 42.41 -0.73
N GLY A 701 7.23 41.13 -0.38
CA GLY A 701 7.29 40.04 -1.35
C GLY A 701 6.26 40.16 -2.48
N ILE A 702 5.03 40.60 -2.18
CA ILE A 702 3.99 40.88 -3.19
C ILE A 702 4.35 42.08 -4.08
N ALA A 703 5.00 43.11 -3.53
CA ALA A 703 5.35 44.32 -4.27
C ALA A 703 6.56 44.12 -5.20
N ASP A 704 7.54 43.35 -4.76
CA ASP A 704 8.77 43.02 -5.51
C ASP A 704 8.53 41.92 -6.56
N PHE A 705 7.37 41.26 -6.54
CA PHE A 705 7.05 40.17 -7.46
C PHE A 705 6.35 40.67 -8.73
N ASP A 706 7.14 40.82 -9.80
CA ASP A 706 6.73 41.35 -11.13
C ASP A 706 5.52 40.66 -11.79
N LYS A 707 5.09 39.49 -11.30
CA LYS A 707 3.98 38.72 -11.87
C LYS A 707 2.77 38.74 -10.95
N LYS A 708 1.60 39.10 -11.48
CA LYS A 708 0.36 39.12 -10.71
C LYS A 708 -0.04 37.71 -10.23
N LEU A 709 0.03 37.47 -8.92
CA LEU A 709 -0.59 36.31 -8.29
C LEU A 709 -2.08 36.56 -8.08
N SER A 710 -2.91 35.63 -8.57
CA SER A 710 -4.38 35.67 -8.42
C SER A 710 -4.87 34.90 -7.18
N ILE A 711 -3.97 34.22 -6.47
CA ILE A 711 -4.23 33.49 -5.23
C ILE A 711 -4.27 34.49 -4.06
N PRO A 712 -5.30 34.47 -3.19
CA PRO A 712 -5.28 35.18 -1.92
C PRO A 712 -4.11 34.69 -1.05
N LEU A 713 -3.14 35.58 -0.80
CA LEU A 713 -1.99 35.31 0.07
C LEU A 713 -2.23 35.87 1.48
N LEU A 714 -1.95 35.06 2.49
CA LEU A 714 -2.08 35.36 3.90
C LEU A 714 -0.77 35.04 4.65
N SER A 715 -0.59 35.68 5.79
CA SER A 715 0.53 35.55 6.72
C SER A 715 0.08 34.87 8.01
N ASP A 716 0.79 33.83 8.40
CA ASP A 716 0.87 33.27 9.75
C ASP A 716 2.30 33.46 10.28
N GLY A 717 2.70 34.72 10.50
CA GLY A 717 3.98 35.04 11.13
C GLY A 717 4.15 34.50 12.55
N THR A 718 3.08 33.96 13.15
CA THR A 718 3.11 33.24 14.44
C THR A 718 3.37 31.74 14.30
N GLN A 719 3.23 31.20 13.09
CA GLN A 719 3.36 29.78 12.73
C GLN A 719 2.40 28.87 13.52
N ASN A 720 1.33 29.43 14.11
CA ASN A 720 0.36 28.69 14.90
C ASN A 720 -0.55 27.83 14.02
N THR A 721 -0.94 28.35 12.86
CA THR A 721 -1.71 27.62 11.86
C THR A 721 -0.87 26.52 11.21
N PHE A 722 0.39 26.81 10.85
CA PHE A 722 1.34 25.78 10.37
C PHE A 722 1.44 24.59 11.34
N LYS A 723 1.61 24.87 12.64
CA LYS A 723 1.66 23.83 13.69
C LYS A 723 0.32 23.11 13.88
N ALA A 724 -0.82 23.81 13.80
CA ALA A 724 -2.15 23.21 13.91
C ALA A 724 -2.43 22.19 12.79
N PHE A 725 -2.01 22.51 11.55
CA PHE A 725 -2.09 21.67 10.36
C PHE A 725 -0.97 20.63 10.25
N ARG A 726 0.06 20.70 11.11
CA ARG A 726 1.27 19.86 11.11
C ARG A 726 2.18 20.07 9.90
N CYS A 727 2.11 21.24 9.27
CA CYS A 727 3.13 21.78 8.35
C CYS A 727 4.37 22.23 9.13
N TRP A 728 4.90 21.34 9.96
CA TRP A 728 5.96 21.62 10.91
C TRP A 728 6.78 20.36 11.15
N ASP A 729 8.10 20.51 11.18
CA ASP A 729 9.02 19.52 11.70
C ASP A 729 9.17 19.72 13.21
N ASP A 730 8.62 18.79 13.99
CA ASP A 730 8.75 18.82 15.44
C ASP A 730 10.18 18.50 15.91
N PHE A 731 10.99 17.79 15.11
CA PHE A 731 12.35 17.40 15.49
C PHE A 731 13.34 18.55 15.32
N GLU A 732 13.22 19.28 14.21
CA GLU A 732 14.13 20.37 13.83
C GLU A 732 13.55 21.78 14.06
N ASN A 733 12.27 21.88 14.43
CA ASN A 733 11.58 23.13 14.74
C ASN A 733 11.60 24.12 13.56
N GLN A 734 11.31 23.61 12.36
CA GLN A 734 11.18 24.39 11.12
C GLN A 734 9.84 24.10 10.42
N PRO A 735 9.30 25.06 9.64
CA PRO A 735 8.07 24.85 8.89
C PRO A 735 8.28 23.89 7.71
N LEU A 736 7.18 23.25 7.29
CA LEU A 736 7.13 22.39 6.11
C LEU A 736 6.09 22.93 5.12
N HIS A 737 6.20 22.53 3.87
CA HIS A 737 5.16 22.77 2.89
C HIS A 737 3.92 21.92 3.21
N GLY A 738 2.76 22.34 2.73
CA GLY A 738 1.58 21.50 2.75
C GLY A 738 0.49 21.96 1.81
N THR A 739 -0.38 21.04 1.41
CA THR A 739 -1.54 21.33 0.56
C THR A 739 -2.71 20.48 1.05
N PHE A 740 -3.86 21.10 1.31
CA PHE A 740 -5.00 20.45 1.95
C PHE A 740 -6.28 20.74 1.18
N LEU A 741 -7.00 19.68 0.79
CA LEU A 741 -8.38 19.79 0.35
C LEU A 741 -9.31 19.60 1.55
N ILE A 742 -10.13 20.60 1.83
CA ILE A 742 -11.12 20.60 2.91
C ILE A 742 -12.50 20.73 2.29
N ASP A 743 -13.46 19.89 2.70
CA ASP A 743 -14.84 19.95 2.20
C ASP A 743 -15.71 20.98 2.94
N ALA A 744 -16.96 21.12 2.50
CA ALA A 744 -17.95 22.03 3.08
C ALA A 744 -18.35 21.68 4.52
N GLN A 745 -18.02 20.49 5.01
CA GLN A 745 -18.23 20.02 6.39
C GLN A 745 -16.95 20.13 7.23
N ASP A 746 -15.99 20.94 6.77
CA ASP A 746 -14.70 21.19 7.39
C ASP A 746 -13.86 19.91 7.58
N ARG A 747 -14.00 18.89 6.73
CA ARG A 747 -13.22 17.64 6.79
C ARG A 747 -12.05 17.67 5.81
N VAL A 748 -10.86 17.28 6.27
CA VAL A 748 -9.65 17.14 5.43
C VAL A 748 -9.77 15.88 4.58
N ARG A 749 -10.13 16.05 3.30
CA ARG A 749 -10.36 14.95 2.35
C ARG A 749 -9.07 14.46 1.70
N TRP A 750 -8.10 15.34 1.55
CA TRP A 750 -6.78 15.07 1.00
C TRP A 750 -5.76 15.98 1.67
N GLN A 751 -4.54 15.49 1.89
CA GLN A 751 -3.41 16.32 2.29
C GLN A 751 -2.11 15.78 1.68
N ASP A 752 -1.19 16.69 1.40
CA ASP A 752 0.24 16.41 1.32
C ASP A 752 1.01 17.34 2.26
N ILE A 753 2.07 16.85 2.88
CA ILE A 753 2.96 17.58 3.79
C ILE A 753 4.38 17.07 3.55
N SER A 754 5.25 17.92 3.04
CA SER A 754 6.61 17.54 2.63
C SER A 754 7.62 18.67 2.81
N HIS A 755 8.89 18.32 2.69
CA HIS A 755 10.00 19.27 2.53
C HIS A 755 9.96 20.02 1.19
N GLU A 756 9.29 19.47 0.18
CA GLU A 756 9.01 20.08 -1.12
C GLU A 756 7.53 20.47 -1.22
N PRO A 757 7.18 21.51 -1.99
CA PRO A 757 5.78 21.85 -2.26
C PRO A 757 5.14 20.92 -3.31
N PHE A 758 3.83 20.67 -3.15
CA PHE A 758 3.07 19.85 -4.09
C PHE A 758 2.67 20.66 -5.35
N THR A 759 3.14 20.26 -6.54
CA THR A 759 3.02 21.04 -7.78
C THR A 759 2.11 20.45 -8.87
N ASP A 760 1.58 19.23 -8.70
CA ASP A 760 0.73 18.54 -9.70
C ASP A 760 -0.73 19.03 -9.64
N VAL A 761 -0.98 20.21 -10.22
CA VAL A 761 -2.26 20.93 -10.13
C VAL A 761 -3.38 20.21 -10.87
N ASP A 762 -3.11 19.62 -12.04
CA ASP A 762 -4.12 18.88 -12.81
C ASP A 762 -4.56 17.61 -12.07
N PHE A 763 -3.64 16.89 -11.41
CA PHE A 763 -4.03 15.82 -10.49
C PHE A 763 -4.90 16.35 -9.34
N MET A 764 -4.52 17.47 -8.72
CA MET A 764 -5.27 18.02 -7.57
C MET A 764 -6.69 18.43 -7.99
N LEU A 765 -6.87 18.96 -9.20
CA LEU A 765 -8.18 19.30 -9.74
C LEU A 765 -9.02 18.04 -10.00
N GLU A 766 -8.50 17.05 -10.74
CA GLU A 766 -9.18 15.76 -10.99
C GLU A 766 -9.52 15.02 -9.67
N GLU A 767 -8.66 15.12 -8.65
CA GLU A 767 -8.87 14.47 -7.36
C GLU A 767 -9.82 15.23 -6.45
N ALA A 768 -9.83 16.57 -6.51
CA ALA A 768 -10.78 17.38 -5.76
C ALA A 768 -12.21 17.19 -6.26
N GLU A 769 -12.44 17.26 -7.58
CA GLU A 769 -13.73 16.95 -8.19
C GLU A 769 -14.21 15.55 -7.76
N ARG A 770 -13.35 14.54 -7.90
CA ARG A 770 -13.67 13.17 -7.50
C ARG A 770 -14.04 13.08 -6.03
N LEU A 771 -13.21 13.60 -5.13
CA LEU A 771 -13.41 13.47 -3.68
C LEU A 771 -14.65 14.21 -3.21
N LEU A 772 -14.93 15.41 -3.73
CA LEU A 772 -16.11 16.20 -3.38
C LEU A 772 -17.40 15.63 -3.98
N SER A 773 -17.32 14.84 -5.07
CA SER A 773 -18.47 14.11 -5.63
C SER A 773 -18.89 12.88 -4.82
N LEU A 774 -18.06 12.37 -3.90
CA LEU A 774 -18.36 11.14 -3.14
C LEU A 774 -19.49 11.38 -2.11
N PRO A 775 -20.42 10.43 -1.94
CA PRO A 775 -21.53 10.52 -1.00
C PRO A 775 -21.14 10.33 0.47
#